data_AF-A0A537HCY4-F1
#
_entry.id   AF-A0A537HCY4-F1
#
_cell.length_a   1.000
_cell.length_b   1.000
_cell.length_c   1.000
_cell.angle_alpha   90.00
_cell.angle_beta   90.00
_cell.angle_gamma   90.00
#
_symmetry.space_group_name_H-M   'P 1'
#
loop_
_entity.id
_entity.type
_entity.pdbx_description
1 polymer ?
#
loop_
_entity_poly.entity_id
_entity_poly.type
_entity_poly.pdbx_seq_one_letter_code
_entity_poly.pdbx_strand_id
1 'polypeptide(L)'
;MSSLKSWEATERAGFGQSGNYIERLIRVPLNHEKKTDGCFDLYYFIGKPLGLIGRLKTVLFCAGGPGKIIRPEDENFLQFLIEDNPAPYQIVHFHLRGSGFSQMPPSNDFDRFLRTRYAVNDIEEIRKELLKDEPWDGIVGYSYGTVLAQQYAARYEKKVRKLILIGPLSMHKFKSVTDPLRVEQVFDEYTKEVEEIRKTIVDNILHGNEEFKKLNEADITTIKARLVEVFDKIEENFSSEQFVADEYEKLKGLGKLKDAGLVNDSGQEYSRLFFNKLGDLRHIGWQPTAHGGLNERQVEALRIIALELNPNLEDKLGNAEDGSADEDGSDDGSYRVLYVVRAYDGFRPRFVKDWLATVATARQNIRAAVRAALKKSVGRAGVNRFIEKIGITDDRPKVWDPATDRNKHGVPTLVLKGDADPATAGGQAEHYFEQAITGPRTFIEFKGVGHGFDLPTVDIEKPFLIGSVRIDPGEFRPGETKEVKGSIATVPQVFESDDGDVRKITRSTRRSGLEFEAATILPNKVSVLVDNNTPQAKDTERIELIISHPLYKLKARLSRSKVPAFSESWVDGTFKIFDRKIKLKAPTNLEPELQFIQGSERIDPPDNVSIRIKNKADHAVRGKAKDWIYIPDEGAEFEGPCQGTDLPALNCLIYSFLEMEHSDFKDEKSEFMIQLYKHDYLKTVESRGLNNDWQPGSKTTKSILTRRSKNIIQPLQNHLTKKA
;
A
#
# COMPACT_ATOMS: atom_id res chain seq x y z
N MET A 1 -1.60 -27.73 19.68
CA MET A 1 -0.34 -26.93 19.75
C MET A 1 0.15 -26.87 18.32
N SER A 2 -0.08 -25.79 17.57
CA SER A 2 0.68 -25.60 16.33
C SER A 2 2.09 -25.17 16.78
N SER A 3 3.06 -26.02 16.50
CA SER A 3 4.46 -25.62 16.54
C SER A 3 4.61 -24.47 15.53
N LEU A 4 5.26 -23.37 15.93
CA LEU A 4 5.85 -22.45 14.96
C LEU A 4 6.52 -23.30 13.88
N LYS A 5 5.97 -23.31 12.66
CA LYS A 5 6.54 -24.08 11.56
C LYS A 5 7.92 -23.49 11.31
N SER A 6 8.95 -24.20 11.75
CA SER A 6 10.30 -23.92 11.31
C SER A 6 10.36 -24.41 9.88
N TRP A 7 10.39 -23.48 8.92
CA TRP A 7 10.50 -23.81 7.51
C TRP A 7 11.67 -24.77 7.27
N GLU A 8 11.37 -25.88 6.59
CA GLU A 8 12.31 -26.96 6.34
C GLU A 8 13.43 -26.49 5.41
N ALA A 9 14.59 -27.14 5.48
CA ALA A 9 15.73 -26.80 4.61
C ALA A 9 15.38 -26.91 3.12
N THR A 10 14.44 -27.78 2.75
CA THR A 10 13.91 -27.95 1.40
C THR A 10 13.06 -26.77 0.94
N GLU A 11 12.26 -26.17 1.82
CA GLU A 11 11.50 -24.95 1.53
C GLU A 11 12.44 -23.76 1.32
N ARG A 12 13.59 -23.74 2.02
CA ARG A 12 14.66 -22.76 1.77
C ARG A 12 15.51 -23.05 0.54
N ALA A 13 15.54 -24.29 0.06
CA ALA A 13 16.33 -24.69 -1.11
C ALA A 13 15.68 -24.25 -2.44
N GLY A 14 14.40 -23.86 -2.41
CA GLY A 14 13.66 -23.34 -3.57
C GLY A 14 13.93 -21.88 -3.91
N PHE A 15 14.71 -21.14 -3.09
CA PHE A 15 14.95 -19.72 -3.34
C PHE A 15 15.76 -19.49 -4.62
N GLY A 16 15.22 -18.64 -5.49
CA GLY A 16 15.77 -18.40 -6.82
C GLY A 16 15.00 -17.31 -7.55
N GLN A 17 14.96 -17.42 -8.89
CA GLN A 17 14.05 -16.62 -9.70
C GLN A 17 12.90 -17.52 -10.15
N SER A 18 11.66 -17.10 -9.89
CA SER A 18 10.44 -17.76 -10.34
C SER A 18 9.47 -16.70 -10.88
N GLY A 19 9.17 -16.76 -12.18
CA GLY A 19 8.34 -15.75 -12.84
C GLY A 19 8.83 -14.31 -12.61
N ASN A 20 7.93 -13.47 -12.09
CA ASN A 20 8.16 -12.06 -11.75
C ASN A 20 9.00 -11.85 -10.49
N TYR A 21 9.35 -12.92 -9.78
CA TYR A 21 9.88 -12.85 -8.42
C TYR A 21 11.31 -13.36 -8.29
N ILE A 22 12.07 -12.67 -7.43
CA ILE A 22 13.43 -13.03 -7.06
C ILE A 22 13.50 -13.13 -5.54
N GLU A 23 13.72 -14.32 -5.01
CA GLU A 23 13.79 -14.57 -3.56
C GLU A 23 15.24 -14.65 -3.08
N ARG A 24 15.52 -14.13 -1.87
CA ARG A 24 16.87 -14.03 -1.32
C ARG A 24 16.88 -14.27 0.19
N LEU A 25 17.99 -14.86 0.64
CA LEU A 25 18.38 -14.92 2.05
C LEU A 25 19.71 -14.20 2.24
N ILE A 26 19.78 -13.33 3.25
CA ILE A 26 20.98 -12.57 3.56
C ILE A 26 21.38 -12.74 5.02
N ARG A 27 22.68 -12.89 5.27
CA ARG A 27 23.18 -13.10 6.63
C ARG A 27 23.35 -11.77 7.34
N VAL A 28 22.52 -11.50 8.35
CA VAL A 28 22.54 -10.23 9.08
C VAL A 28 22.81 -10.43 10.58
N PRO A 29 23.43 -9.45 11.28
CA PRO A 29 23.63 -9.53 12.72
C PRO A 29 22.32 -9.62 13.51
N LEU A 30 22.31 -10.46 14.54
CA LEU A 30 21.24 -10.46 15.55
C LEU A 30 21.16 -9.10 16.25
N ASN A 31 22.34 -8.55 16.56
CA ASN A 31 22.55 -7.25 17.15
C ASN A 31 23.57 -6.45 16.33
N HIS A 32 23.10 -5.40 15.68
CA HIS A 32 23.94 -4.52 14.85
C HIS A 32 24.97 -3.71 15.66
N GLU A 33 24.73 -3.52 16.96
CA GLU A 33 25.65 -2.83 17.88
C GLU A 33 26.70 -3.79 18.48
N LYS A 34 26.42 -5.10 18.53
CA LYS A 34 27.28 -6.12 19.12
C LYS A 34 27.28 -7.40 18.28
N LYS A 35 28.11 -7.41 17.23
CA LYS A 35 28.21 -8.52 16.26
C LYS A 35 28.56 -9.88 16.88
N THR A 36 29.19 -9.91 18.05
CA THR A 36 29.49 -11.16 18.77
C THR A 36 28.25 -11.90 19.25
N ASP A 37 27.08 -11.25 19.28
CA ASP A 37 25.82 -11.91 19.65
C ASP A 37 25.32 -12.87 18.54
N GLY A 38 25.99 -12.89 17.37
CA GLY A 38 25.73 -13.82 16.28
C GLY A 38 24.91 -13.20 15.14
N CYS A 39 24.51 -14.06 14.20
CA CYS A 39 23.76 -13.68 12.99
C CYS A 39 22.59 -14.62 12.74
N PHE A 40 21.61 -14.17 11.95
CA PHE A 40 20.53 -14.98 11.41
C PHE A 40 20.37 -14.71 9.91
N ASP A 41 19.58 -15.53 9.23
CA ASP A 41 19.28 -15.35 7.81
C ASP A 41 17.97 -14.58 7.68
N LEU A 42 18.03 -13.41 7.04
CA LEU A 42 16.90 -12.56 6.75
C LEU A 42 16.42 -12.84 5.34
N TYR A 43 15.12 -13.08 5.19
CA TYR A 43 14.46 -13.29 3.92
C TYR A 43 13.85 -12.01 3.36
N TYR A 44 14.06 -11.80 2.08
CA TYR A 44 13.36 -10.80 1.29
C TYR A 44 13.16 -11.31 -0.13
N PHE A 45 12.17 -10.76 -0.84
CA PHE A 45 11.97 -11.03 -2.25
C PHE A 45 11.68 -9.74 -3.02
N ILE A 46 11.88 -9.82 -4.33
CA ILE A 46 11.70 -8.71 -5.26
C ILE A 46 10.67 -9.13 -6.29
N GLY A 47 9.54 -8.45 -6.34
CA GLY A 47 8.62 -8.51 -7.48
C GLY A 47 9.01 -7.48 -8.53
N LYS A 48 9.08 -7.88 -9.80
CA LYS A 48 9.36 -6.97 -10.92
C LYS A 48 8.61 -7.42 -12.17
N PRO A 49 8.23 -6.48 -13.05
CA PRO A 49 7.66 -6.83 -14.34
C PRO A 49 8.69 -7.55 -15.21
N LEU A 50 8.23 -8.55 -15.95
CA LEU A 50 9.06 -9.23 -16.94
C LEU A 50 9.27 -8.35 -18.17
N GLY A 51 10.43 -8.50 -18.81
CA GLY A 51 10.74 -7.86 -20.07
C GLY A 51 11.24 -6.41 -19.98
N LEU A 52 10.95 -5.62 -18.93
CA LEU A 52 11.45 -4.23 -18.85
C LEU A 52 12.99 -4.15 -18.91
N ILE A 53 13.49 -3.25 -19.78
CA ILE A 53 14.90 -2.84 -19.85
C ILE A 53 15.01 -1.40 -19.35
N GLY A 54 16.11 -1.12 -18.65
CA GLY A 54 16.40 0.18 -18.06
C GLY A 54 16.43 0.13 -16.53
N ARG A 55 16.59 1.30 -15.90
CA ARG A 55 16.59 1.42 -14.44
C ARG A 55 15.16 1.33 -13.93
N LEU A 56 14.84 0.27 -13.19
CA LEU A 56 13.62 0.19 -12.39
C LEU A 56 13.75 1.03 -11.11
N LYS A 57 12.69 1.76 -10.77
CA LYS A 57 12.56 2.41 -9.46
C LYS A 57 12.33 1.33 -8.40
N THR A 58 13.03 1.43 -7.28
CA THR A 58 12.95 0.40 -6.22
C THR A 58 12.12 0.91 -5.05
N VAL A 59 10.98 0.25 -4.82
CA VAL A 59 10.09 0.55 -3.70
C VAL A 59 10.18 -0.55 -2.65
N LEU A 60 10.40 -0.18 -1.39
CA LEU A 60 10.30 -1.11 -0.27
C LEU A 60 8.87 -1.12 0.26
N PHE A 61 8.29 -2.31 0.42
CA PHE A 61 7.03 -2.49 1.11
C PHE A 61 7.24 -3.00 2.55
N CYS A 62 6.88 -2.17 3.52
CA CYS A 62 6.84 -2.52 4.93
C CYS A 62 5.42 -2.98 5.30
N ALA A 63 5.25 -4.29 5.47
CA ALA A 63 3.99 -4.92 5.87
C ALA A 63 3.57 -4.61 7.33
N GLY A 64 2.29 -4.87 7.62
CA GLY A 64 1.67 -4.70 8.93
C GLY A 64 1.81 -5.92 9.88
N GLY A 65 0.83 -6.08 10.78
CA GLY A 65 0.75 -7.19 11.74
C GLY A 65 0.91 -6.73 13.20
N PRO A 66 2.15 -6.55 13.72
CA PRO A 66 3.47 -6.84 13.15
C PRO A 66 3.71 -8.32 12.78
N GLY A 67 4.64 -8.56 11.86
CA GLY A 67 5.05 -9.93 11.49
C GLY A 67 4.11 -10.62 10.51
N LYS A 68 3.28 -9.84 9.78
CA LYS A 68 2.55 -10.36 8.63
C LYS A 68 3.55 -10.92 7.64
N ILE A 69 3.34 -12.16 7.23
CA ILE A 69 4.09 -12.82 6.17
C ILE A 69 3.39 -12.46 4.87
N ILE A 70 4.19 -12.06 3.88
CA ILE A 70 3.71 -11.80 2.53
C ILE A 70 4.54 -12.71 1.64
N ARG A 71 3.87 -13.48 0.80
CA ARG A 71 4.50 -14.36 -0.17
C ARG A 71 4.41 -13.76 -1.57
N PRO A 72 5.24 -14.23 -2.52
CA PRO A 72 5.16 -13.79 -3.91
C PRO A 72 3.76 -13.89 -4.53
N GLU A 73 2.98 -14.89 -4.14
CA GLU A 73 1.60 -15.12 -4.60
C GLU A 73 0.55 -14.22 -3.91
N ASP A 74 0.91 -13.50 -2.85
CA ASP A 74 -0.05 -12.70 -2.09
C ASP A 74 -0.29 -11.35 -2.76
N GLU A 75 -1.54 -11.10 -3.16
CA GLU A 75 -1.96 -9.78 -3.63
C GLU A 75 -1.85 -8.73 -2.51
N ASN A 76 -1.36 -7.55 -2.90
CA ASN A 76 -1.28 -6.38 -2.03
C ASN A 76 -1.48 -5.10 -2.86
N PHE A 77 -1.70 -3.97 -2.19
CA PHE A 77 -2.01 -2.70 -2.86
C PHE A 77 -0.87 -2.12 -3.72
N LEU A 78 0.30 -2.75 -3.79
CA LEU A 78 1.38 -2.37 -4.71
C LEU A 78 1.49 -3.29 -5.92
N GLN A 79 0.74 -4.39 -5.97
CA GLN A 79 0.87 -5.41 -7.00
C GLN A 79 0.69 -4.86 -8.42
N PHE A 80 -0.18 -3.85 -8.57
CA PHE A 80 -0.40 -3.10 -9.81
C PHE A 80 0.88 -2.46 -10.39
N LEU A 81 1.93 -2.22 -9.59
CA LEU A 81 3.19 -1.67 -10.10
C LEU A 81 4.01 -2.71 -10.90
N ILE A 82 3.68 -4.00 -10.81
CA ILE A 82 4.46 -5.08 -11.44
C ILE A 82 3.64 -6.03 -12.33
N GLU A 83 2.30 -6.05 -12.22
CA GLU A 83 1.43 -6.93 -13.03
C GLU A 83 0.70 -6.20 -14.17
N ASP A 84 -0.01 -5.12 -13.86
CA ASP A 84 -0.89 -4.44 -14.83
C ASP A 84 -0.20 -3.20 -15.43
N ASN A 85 -0.05 -3.20 -16.76
CA ASN A 85 0.45 -2.05 -17.53
C ASN A 85 1.74 -1.43 -16.93
N PRO A 86 2.82 -2.22 -16.90
CA PRO A 86 3.79 -2.19 -15.81
C PRO A 86 4.49 -0.85 -15.72
N ALA A 87 4.24 -0.20 -14.58
CA ALA A 87 5.05 0.91 -14.12
C ALA A 87 6.53 0.48 -14.04
N PRO A 88 7.49 1.41 -14.20
CA PRO A 88 8.92 1.08 -14.21
C PRO A 88 9.45 0.81 -12.79
N TYR A 89 8.84 -0.12 -12.06
CA TYR A 89 9.11 -0.40 -10.65
C TYR A 89 9.54 -1.84 -10.41
N GLN A 90 10.31 -2.03 -9.35
CA GLN A 90 10.42 -3.28 -8.64
C GLN A 90 10.06 -3.05 -7.18
N ILE A 91 9.36 -4.00 -6.58
CA ILE A 91 8.90 -3.94 -5.19
C ILE A 91 9.72 -4.93 -4.38
N VAL A 92 10.25 -4.47 -3.26
CA VAL A 92 10.99 -5.29 -2.31
C VAL A 92 10.10 -5.55 -1.10
N HIS A 93 9.90 -6.82 -0.80
CA HIS A 93 9.15 -7.31 0.36
C HIS A 93 10.12 -8.07 1.26
N PHE A 94 9.86 -8.09 2.57
CA PHE A 94 10.69 -8.86 3.49
C PHE A 94 9.89 -9.44 4.64
N HIS A 95 10.36 -10.58 5.15
CA HIS A 95 9.84 -11.15 6.37
C HIS A 95 10.54 -10.50 7.56
N LEU A 96 9.75 -9.97 8.49
CA LEU A 96 10.28 -9.39 9.72
C LEU A 96 11.12 -10.45 10.46
N ARG A 97 12.22 -10.02 11.08
CA ARG A 97 13.03 -10.91 11.93
C ARG A 97 12.16 -11.71 12.91
N GLY A 98 12.35 -13.02 12.94
CA GLY A 98 11.57 -13.99 13.72
C GLY A 98 10.23 -14.43 13.11
N SER A 99 9.88 -13.97 11.90
CA SER A 99 8.67 -14.36 11.16
C SER A 99 9.02 -14.94 9.80
N GLY A 100 8.10 -15.74 9.22
CA GLY A 100 8.24 -16.29 7.87
C GLY A 100 9.58 -17.00 7.69
N PHE A 101 10.22 -16.82 6.55
CA PHE A 101 11.55 -17.38 6.30
C PHE A 101 12.70 -16.70 7.08
N SER A 102 12.46 -15.54 7.72
CA SER A 102 13.43 -14.83 8.57
C SER A 102 13.49 -15.41 10.00
N GLN A 103 13.64 -16.73 10.13
CA GLN A 103 13.52 -17.43 11.40
C GLN A 103 14.65 -17.11 12.39
N MET A 104 14.29 -17.06 13.68
CA MET A 104 15.23 -17.00 14.80
C MET A 104 15.20 -18.30 15.59
N PRO A 105 16.28 -18.63 16.34
CA PRO A 105 16.27 -19.81 17.19
C PRO A 105 15.07 -19.82 18.17
N PRO A 106 14.53 -21.01 18.49
CA PRO A 106 13.30 -21.14 19.28
C PRO A 106 13.45 -20.70 20.74
N SER A 107 14.69 -20.54 21.25
CA SER A 107 14.91 -20.06 22.62
C SER A 107 14.40 -18.62 22.80
N ASN A 108 13.64 -18.38 23.87
CA ASN A 108 13.11 -17.08 24.25
C ASN A 108 14.20 -16.02 24.46
N ASP A 109 15.44 -16.40 24.71
CA ASP A 109 16.58 -15.47 24.85
C ASP A 109 16.82 -14.61 23.59
N PHE A 110 16.32 -15.05 22.44
CA PHE A 110 16.40 -14.31 21.18
C PHE A 110 15.31 -13.23 21.05
N ASP A 111 14.29 -13.20 21.93
CA ASP A 111 13.21 -12.19 21.89
C ASP A 111 13.72 -10.76 22.05
N ARG A 112 14.87 -10.60 22.72
CA ARG A 112 15.54 -9.31 22.85
C ARG A 112 15.96 -8.69 21.53
N PHE A 113 16.07 -9.50 20.47
CA PHE A 113 16.44 -9.06 19.14
C PHE A 113 15.23 -8.80 18.25
N LEU A 114 14.00 -9.12 18.68
CA LEU A 114 12.77 -8.95 17.90
C LEU A 114 12.13 -7.55 18.06
N ARG A 115 12.95 -6.50 18.10
CA ARG A 115 12.51 -5.09 18.25
C ARG A 115 12.50 -4.39 16.91
N THR A 116 11.58 -3.44 16.72
CA THR A 116 11.52 -2.59 15.52
C THR A 116 12.89 -1.97 15.21
N ARG A 117 13.61 -1.49 16.23
CA ARG A 117 14.93 -0.85 16.05
C ARG A 117 15.95 -1.72 15.34
N TYR A 118 15.87 -3.04 15.49
CA TYR A 118 16.78 -3.94 14.80
C TYR A 118 16.28 -4.30 13.40
N ALA A 119 14.97 -4.45 13.23
CA ALA A 119 14.36 -4.60 11.91
C ALA A 119 14.64 -3.41 10.98
N VAL A 120 14.72 -2.18 11.52
CA VAL A 120 15.13 -0.99 10.76
C VAL A 120 16.55 -1.12 10.21
N ASN A 121 17.46 -1.77 10.95
CA ASN A 121 18.80 -2.03 10.44
C ASN A 121 18.82 -3.17 9.42
N ASP A 122 17.92 -4.14 9.54
CA ASP A 122 17.78 -5.20 8.54
C ASP A 122 17.35 -4.63 7.18
N ILE A 123 16.44 -3.65 7.18
CA ILE A 123 16.06 -2.91 5.96
C ILE A 123 17.30 -2.24 5.33
N GLU A 124 18.20 -1.68 6.14
CA GLU A 124 19.43 -1.05 5.63
C GLU A 124 20.40 -2.08 5.05
N GLU A 125 20.48 -3.29 5.61
CA GLU A 125 21.28 -4.38 5.02
C GLU A 125 20.71 -4.84 3.68
N ILE A 126 19.38 -4.99 3.55
CA ILE A 126 18.72 -5.24 2.26
C ILE A 126 19.06 -4.12 1.27
N ARG A 127 18.96 -2.84 1.67
CA ARG A 127 19.27 -1.70 0.80
C ARG A 127 20.71 -1.74 0.32
N LYS A 128 21.68 -1.98 1.21
CA LYS A 128 23.10 -2.04 0.85
C LYS A 128 23.38 -3.17 -0.13
N GLU A 129 22.77 -4.33 0.06
CA GLU A 129 22.95 -5.46 -0.85
C GLU A 129 22.37 -5.17 -2.23
N LEU A 130 21.13 -4.71 -2.28
CA LEU A 130 20.39 -4.54 -3.53
C LEU A 130 20.79 -3.26 -4.28
N LEU A 131 20.90 -2.15 -3.57
CA LEU A 131 21.02 -0.79 -4.12
C LEU A 131 22.40 -0.16 -3.88
N LYS A 132 23.29 -0.82 -3.13
CA LYS A 132 24.63 -0.32 -2.78
C LYS A 132 24.54 1.04 -2.08
N ASP A 133 24.89 2.12 -2.76
CA ASP A 133 24.84 3.48 -2.22
C ASP A 133 23.55 4.24 -2.56
N GLU A 134 22.74 3.72 -3.49
CA GLU A 134 21.51 4.37 -3.94
C GLU A 134 20.42 4.34 -2.84
N PRO A 135 19.59 5.40 -2.76
CA PRO A 135 18.44 5.43 -1.87
C PRO A 135 17.30 4.53 -2.38
N TRP A 136 16.36 4.19 -1.49
CA TRP A 136 15.04 3.73 -1.92
C TRP A 136 14.33 4.84 -2.70
N ASP A 137 13.74 4.51 -3.85
CA ASP A 137 12.93 5.46 -4.60
C ASP A 137 11.59 5.72 -3.90
N GLY A 138 11.07 4.72 -3.18
CA GLY A 138 9.97 4.89 -2.25
C GLY A 138 10.00 3.85 -1.13
N ILE A 139 9.43 4.19 0.03
CA ILE A 139 9.05 3.22 1.06
C ILE A 139 7.56 3.39 1.31
N VAL A 140 6.81 2.28 1.24
CA VAL A 140 5.39 2.25 1.60
C VAL A 140 5.24 1.43 2.87
N GLY A 141 4.75 2.05 3.94
CA GLY A 141 4.42 1.39 5.19
C GLY A 141 2.91 1.28 5.34
N TYR A 142 2.44 0.08 5.72
CA TYR A 142 1.03 -0.14 6.04
C TYR A 142 0.86 -0.64 7.47
N SER A 143 -0.07 -0.05 8.22
CA SER A 143 -0.34 -0.42 9.61
C SER A 143 0.94 -0.34 10.45
N TYR A 144 1.33 -1.39 11.18
CA TYR A 144 2.63 -1.46 11.86
C TYR A 144 3.84 -1.17 10.93
N GLY A 145 3.75 -1.47 9.63
CA GLY A 145 4.80 -1.14 8.66
C GLY A 145 5.13 0.35 8.58
N THR A 146 4.18 1.22 8.94
CA THR A 146 4.42 2.68 9.06
C THR A 146 5.44 3.03 10.14
N VAL A 147 5.58 2.19 11.16
CA VAL A 147 6.55 2.36 12.25
C VAL A 147 7.96 2.07 11.71
N LEU A 148 8.11 0.95 11.00
CA LEU A 148 9.36 0.56 10.36
C LEU A 148 9.81 1.64 9.37
N ALA A 149 8.89 2.06 8.51
CA ALA A 149 9.15 3.06 7.49
C ALA A 149 9.54 4.43 8.09
N GLN A 150 8.83 4.89 9.13
CA GLN A 150 9.15 6.13 9.86
C GLN A 150 10.51 6.08 10.55
N GLN A 151 10.80 5.00 11.29
CA GLN A 151 12.10 4.88 11.97
C GLN A 151 13.25 4.79 10.97
N TYR A 152 13.03 4.11 9.85
CA TYR A 152 14.02 4.04 8.78
C TYR A 152 14.26 5.42 8.15
N ALA A 153 13.20 6.14 7.79
CA ALA A 153 13.29 7.49 7.23
C ALA A 153 13.98 8.47 8.18
N ALA A 154 13.77 8.36 9.49
CA ALA A 154 14.48 9.16 10.48
C ALA A 154 15.96 8.81 10.63
N ARG A 155 16.29 7.52 10.64
CA ARG A 155 17.67 7.06 10.84
C ARG A 155 18.53 7.22 9.58
N TYR A 156 17.92 7.05 8.41
CA TYR A 156 18.58 7.00 7.11
C TYR A 156 17.93 7.96 6.12
N GLU A 157 17.63 9.20 6.54
CA GLU A 157 16.88 10.20 5.76
C GLU A 157 17.37 10.37 4.32
N LYS A 158 18.70 10.40 4.12
CA LYS A 158 19.31 10.54 2.78
C LYS A 158 19.21 9.28 1.90
N LYS A 159 18.70 8.17 2.45
CA LYS A 159 18.53 6.88 1.77
C LYS A 159 17.06 6.60 1.42
N VAL A 160 16.19 7.61 1.50
CA VAL A 160 14.77 7.53 1.13
C VAL A 160 14.39 8.75 0.30
N ARG A 161 13.82 8.56 -0.89
CA ARG A 161 13.31 9.68 -1.71
C ARG A 161 11.87 10.05 -1.39
N LYS A 162 11.02 9.05 -1.16
CA LYS A 162 9.58 9.20 -0.91
C LYS A 162 9.12 8.24 0.19
N LEU A 163 8.19 8.67 1.02
CA LEU A 163 7.60 7.86 2.08
C LEU A 163 6.07 7.91 1.97
N ILE A 164 5.42 6.74 2.00
CA ILE A 164 3.95 6.63 2.06
C ILE A 164 3.61 5.87 3.33
N LEU A 165 2.76 6.46 4.18
CA LEU A 165 2.31 5.88 5.45
C LEU A 165 0.80 5.69 5.40
N ILE A 166 0.36 4.43 5.37
CA ILE A 166 -1.05 4.03 5.26
C ILE A 166 -1.48 3.43 6.60
N GLY A 167 -2.47 4.04 7.26
CA GLY A 167 -2.91 3.62 8.59
C GLY A 167 -1.81 3.73 9.66
N PRO A 168 -1.19 4.91 9.85
CA PRO A 168 -0.03 5.07 10.73
C PRO A 168 -0.33 4.84 12.21
N LEU A 169 0.52 4.05 12.87
CA LEU A 169 0.36 3.69 14.28
C LEU A 169 1.25 4.52 15.20
N SER A 170 0.71 5.08 16.27
CA SER A 170 1.34 5.89 17.30
C SER A 170 0.72 5.62 18.67
N MET A 171 1.54 5.62 19.71
CA MET A 171 1.07 5.59 21.10
C MET A 171 1.43 6.88 21.84
N HIS A 172 1.61 7.98 21.10
CA HIS A 172 2.06 9.27 21.61
C HIS A 172 1.20 9.80 22.77
N LYS A 173 -0.11 9.55 22.78
CA LYS A 173 -1.03 9.91 23.88
C LYS A 173 -0.52 9.42 25.24
N PHE A 174 0.21 8.30 25.28
CA PHE A 174 0.74 7.69 26.50
C PHE A 174 2.18 8.12 26.82
N LYS A 175 2.91 8.80 25.93
CA LYS A 175 4.36 9.03 26.08
C LYS A 175 4.76 9.80 27.34
N SER A 176 4.01 10.83 27.69
CA SER A 176 4.36 11.78 28.75
C SER A 176 3.62 11.53 30.06
N VAL A 177 2.91 10.40 30.15
CA VAL A 177 2.04 10.12 31.29
C VAL A 177 2.80 9.30 32.33
N THR A 178 3.11 9.94 33.45
CA THR A 178 3.86 9.34 34.57
C THR A 178 3.01 9.16 35.81
N ASP A 179 1.85 9.82 35.89
CA ASP A 179 0.86 9.65 36.95
C ASP A 179 -0.15 8.54 36.58
N PRO A 180 -0.31 7.48 37.40
CA PRO A 180 -1.24 6.39 37.14
C PRO A 180 -2.69 6.83 36.87
N LEU A 181 -3.19 7.87 37.57
CA LEU A 181 -4.55 8.36 37.36
C LEU A 181 -4.71 8.97 35.98
N ARG A 182 -3.69 9.70 35.50
CA ARG A 182 -3.68 10.24 34.14
C ARG A 182 -3.53 9.13 33.09
N VAL A 183 -2.81 8.03 33.39
CA VAL A 183 -2.72 6.88 32.47
C VAL A 183 -4.09 6.26 32.25
N GLU A 184 -4.88 6.11 33.31
CA GLU A 184 -6.26 5.59 33.24
C GLU A 184 -7.13 6.48 32.34
N GLN A 185 -7.15 7.79 32.61
CA GLN A 185 -7.95 8.75 31.83
C GLN A 185 -7.60 8.72 30.34
N VAL A 186 -6.31 8.71 30.00
CA VAL A 186 -5.87 8.67 28.59
C VAL A 186 -6.27 7.36 27.91
N PHE A 187 -6.22 6.25 28.64
CA PHE A 187 -6.68 4.96 28.14
C PHE A 187 -8.18 4.95 27.89
N ASP A 188 -8.97 5.52 28.80
CA ASP A 188 -10.43 5.62 28.68
C ASP A 188 -10.82 6.53 27.50
N GLU A 189 -10.15 7.67 27.34
CA GLU A 189 -10.32 8.57 26.20
C GLU A 189 -10.03 7.85 24.87
N TYR A 190 -8.94 7.08 24.80
CA TYR A 190 -8.59 6.27 23.63
C TYR A 190 -9.63 5.18 23.34
N THR A 191 -10.05 4.45 24.37
CA THR A 191 -11.01 3.33 24.23
C THR A 191 -12.37 3.83 23.77
N LYS A 192 -12.82 4.95 24.34
CA LYS A 192 -14.05 5.62 23.92
C LYS A 192 -14.02 6.02 22.44
N GLU A 193 -12.90 6.54 21.96
CA GLU A 193 -12.76 6.90 20.54
C GLU A 193 -12.86 5.67 19.62
N VAL A 194 -12.23 4.55 20.00
CA VAL A 194 -12.35 3.27 19.29
C VAL A 194 -13.79 2.77 19.26
N GLU A 195 -14.50 2.84 20.40
CA GLU A 195 -15.91 2.45 20.48
C GLU A 195 -16.81 3.32 19.60
N GLU A 196 -16.61 4.64 19.57
CA GLU A 196 -17.41 5.54 18.75
C GLU A 196 -17.19 5.27 17.25
N ILE A 197 -15.96 4.95 16.83
CA ILE A 197 -15.69 4.51 15.45
C ILE A 197 -16.46 3.22 15.14
N ARG A 198 -16.39 2.21 16.01
CA ARG A 198 -17.10 0.93 15.84
C ARG A 198 -18.61 1.12 15.77
N LYS A 199 -19.20 1.94 16.65
CA LYS A 199 -20.62 2.29 16.62
C LYS A 199 -20.99 2.97 15.31
N THR A 200 -20.15 3.89 14.84
CA THR A 200 -20.38 4.62 13.58
C THR A 200 -20.34 3.68 12.37
N ILE A 201 -19.41 2.72 12.32
CA ILE A 201 -19.39 1.69 11.27
C ILE A 201 -20.72 0.95 11.22
N VAL A 202 -21.13 0.39 12.36
CA VAL A 202 -22.32 -0.45 12.46
C VAL A 202 -23.59 0.33 12.13
N ASP A 203 -23.71 1.54 12.67
CA ASP A 203 -24.83 2.44 12.42
C ASP A 203 -24.97 2.78 10.93
N ASN A 204 -23.87 3.15 10.27
CA ASN A 204 -23.91 3.52 8.86
C ASN A 204 -24.24 2.32 7.95
N ILE A 205 -23.76 1.11 8.26
CA ILE A 205 -24.12 -0.06 7.43
C ILE A 205 -25.59 -0.45 7.65
N LEU A 206 -26.06 -0.52 8.91
CA LEU A 206 -27.45 -0.89 9.23
C LEU A 206 -28.46 0.09 8.61
N HIS A 207 -28.17 1.40 8.62
CA HIS A 207 -29.07 2.40 8.02
C HIS A 207 -28.81 2.63 6.52
N GLY A 208 -27.61 2.30 6.03
CA GLY A 208 -27.16 2.61 4.68
C GLY A 208 -27.47 1.53 3.65
N ASN A 209 -27.80 0.31 4.07
CA ASN A 209 -27.98 -0.84 3.19
C ASN A 209 -29.43 -1.35 3.16
N GLU A 210 -29.92 -1.66 1.95
CA GLU A 210 -31.28 -2.15 1.70
C GLU A 210 -31.62 -3.42 2.47
N GLU A 211 -30.64 -4.29 2.69
CA GLU A 211 -30.83 -5.57 3.37
C GLU A 211 -31.38 -5.43 4.78
N PHE A 212 -30.99 -4.35 5.48
CA PHE A 212 -31.36 -4.13 6.87
C PHE A 212 -32.64 -3.30 7.05
N LYS A 213 -33.31 -2.87 5.96
CA LYS A 213 -34.57 -2.10 6.05
C LYS A 213 -35.72 -2.83 6.74
N LYS A 214 -35.64 -4.15 6.83
CA LYS A 214 -36.62 -4.99 7.54
C LYS A 214 -36.46 -4.92 9.07
N LEU A 215 -35.34 -4.42 9.55
CA LEU A 215 -35.11 -4.18 10.98
C LEU A 215 -35.79 -2.87 11.40
N ASN A 216 -36.46 -2.89 12.54
CA ASN A 216 -37.00 -1.69 13.15
C ASN A 216 -35.94 -1.02 14.05
N GLU A 217 -36.21 0.22 14.50
CA GLU A 217 -35.29 0.96 15.36
C GLU A 217 -34.96 0.26 16.69
N ALA A 218 -35.88 -0.54 17.23
CA ALA A 218 -35.64 -1.31 18.44
C ALA A 218 -34.65 -2.46 18.19
N ASP A 219 -34.76 -3.14 17.04
CA ASP A 219 -33.81 -4.17 16.62
C ASP A 219 -32.39 -3.56 16.47
N ILE A 220 -32.28 -2.44 15.75
CA ILE A 220 -31.02 -1.73 15.50
C ILE A 220 -30.39 -1.27 16.81
N THR A 221 -31.18 -0.65 17.70
CA THR A 221 -30.73 -0.20 19.02
C THR A 221 -30.20 -1.37 19.85
N THR A 222 -30.89 -2.51 19.80
CA THR A 222 -30.50 -3.73 20.53
C THR A 222 -29.18 -4.30 19.98
N ILE A 223 -29.05 -4.44 18.66
CA ILE A 223 -27.82 -4.92 18.01
C ILE A 223 -26.64 -4.04 18.42
N LYS A 224 -26.78 -2.72 18.33
CA LYS A 224 -25.72 -1.77 18.69
C LYS A 224 -25.32 -1.89 20.17
N ALA A 225 -26.29 -1.97 21.08
CA ALA A 225 -26.02 -2.09 22.51
C ALA A 225 -25.31 -3.41 22.85
N ARG A 226 -25.79 -4.53 22.30
CA ARG A 226 -25.20 -5.86 22.52
C ARG A 226 -23.81 -5.97 21.94
N LEU A 227 -23.57 -5.36 20.78
CA LEU A 227 -22.25 -5.35 20.15
C LEU A 227 -21.20 -4.61 21.00
N VAL A 228 -21.57 -3.48 21.62
CA VAL A 228 -20.70 -2.77 22.57
C VAL A 228 -20.38 -3.67 23.76
N GLU A 229 -21.39 -4.30 24.35
CA GLU A 229 -21.22 -5.24 25.47
C GLU A 229 -20.26 -6.40 25.11
N VAL A 230 -20.39 -6.95 23.90
CA VAL A 230 -19.51 -8.01 23.40
C VAL A 230 -18.06 -7.52 23.27
N PHE A 231 -17.84 -6.34 22.68
CA PHE A 231 -16.50 -5.78 22.57
C PHE A 231 -15.88 -5.53 23.95
N ASP A 232 -16.65 -5.01 24.91
CA ASP A 232 -16.19 -4.77 26.28
C ASP A 232 -15.77 -6.08 26.96
N LYS A 233 -16.61 -7.12 26.84
CA LYS A 233 -16.32 -8.46 27.38
C LYS A 233 -15.08 -9.08 26.75
N ILE A 234 -14.91 -8.97 25.44
CA ILE A 234 -13.71 -9.44 24.74
C ILE A 234 -12.48 -8.71 25.28
N GLU A 235 -12.54 -7.39 25.36
CA GLU A 235 -11.41 -6.55 25.72
C GLU A 235 -11.03 -6.78 27.21
N GLU A 236 -12.01 -6.90 28.10
CA GLU A 236 -11.85 -7.21 29.53
C GLU A 236 -11.25 -8.59 29.80
N ASN A 237 -11.74 -9.63 29.11
CA ASN A 237 -11.37 -11.02 29.40
C ASN A 237 -10.18 -11.52 28.61
N PHE A 238 -10.03 -11.05 27.37
CA PHE A 238 -9.06 -11.57 26.39
C PHE A 238 -8.19 -10.48 25.74
N SER A 239 -8.61 -9.22 25.81
CA SER A 239 -7.87 -8.04 25.35
C SER A 239 -7.54 -7.98 23.86
N SER A 240 -8.18 -8.81 23.04
CA SER A 240 -8.14 -8.76 21.58
C SER A 240 -9.18 -9.70 20.98
N GLU A 241 -9.97 -9.19 20.05
CA GLU A 241 -10.91 -9.95 19.22
C GLU A 241 -10.17 -11.00 18.37
N GLN A 242 -9.03 -10.64 17.78
CA GLN A 242 -8.21 -11.55 16.98
C GLN A 242 -7.75 -12.76 17.81
N PHE A 243 -7.33 -12.54 19.06
CA PHE A 243 -6.94 -13.65 19.94
C PHE A 243 -8.10 -14.62 20.19
N VAL A 244 -9.32 -14.10 20.35
CA VAL A 244 -10.51 -14.95 20.56
C VAL A 244 -10.80 -15.78 19.31
N ALA A 245 -10.69 -15.19 18.12
CA ALA A 245 -10.86 -15.89 16.86
C ALA A 245 -9.78 -16.96 16.60
N ASP A 246 -8.51 -16.65 16.90
CA ASP A 246 -7.37 -17.55 16.68
C ASP A 246 -7.39 -18.75 17.64
N GLU A 247 -7.76 -18.53 18.91
CA GLU A 247 -7.76 -19.57 19.95
C GLU A 247 -9.17 -20.11 20.25
N TYR A 248 -10.14 -19.84 19.38
CA TYR A 248 -11.57 -20.10 19.59
C TYR A 248 -11.86 -21.51 20.10
N GLU A 249 -11.41 -22.56 19.37
CA GLU A 249 -11.71 -23.95 19.73
C GLU A 249 -11.23 -24.33 21.13
N LYS A 250 -10.06 -23.81 21.51
CA LYS A 250 -9.49 -24.03 22.83
C LYS A 250 -10.24 -23.25 23.90
N LEU A 251 -10.59 -21.99 23.66
CA LEU A 251 -11.34 -21.16 24.60
C LEU A 251 -12.73 -21.76 24.86
N LYS A 252 -13.40 -22.21 23.79
CA LYS A 252 -14.67 -22.93 23.84
C LYS A 252 -14.55 -24.25 24.61
N GLY A 253 -13.58 -25.10 24.26
CA GLY A 253 -13.35 -26.37 24.96
C GLY A 253 -13.03 -26.23 26.46
N LEU A 254 -12.49 -25.07 26.87
CA LEU A 254 -12.23 -24.73 28.28
C LEU A 254 -13.39 -24.00 28.97
N GLY A 255 -14.52 -23.76 28.28
CA GLY A 255 -15.67 -23.00 28.79
C GLY A 255 -15.41 -21.50 29.00
N LYS A 256 -14.29 -20.96 28.48
CA LYS A 256 -13.86 -19.59 28.79
C LYS A 256 -14.70 -18.52 28.11
N LEU A 257 -15.30 -18.82 26.95
CA LEU A 257 -16.19 -17.89 26.27
C LEU A 257 -17.49 -17.72 27.08
N LYS A 258 -18.09 -18.83 27.49
CA LYS A 258 -19.24 -18.84 28.41
C LYS A 258 -18.94 -18.17 29.76
N ASP A 259 -17.80 -18.47 30.39
CA ASP A 259 -17.37 -17.84 31.65
C ASP A 259 -17.29 -16.31 31.52
N ALA A 260 -16.86 -15.81 30.35
CA ALA A 260 -16.78 -14.38 30.04
C ALA A 260 -18.13 -13.77 29.64
N GLY A 261 -19.21 -14.56 29.61
CA GLY A 261 -20.53 -14.12 29.17
C GLY A 261 -20.63 -13.81 27.68
N LEU A 262 -19.77 -14.40 26.84
CA LEU A 262 -19.80 -14.29 25.38
C LEU A 262 -20.79 -15.30 24.80
N VAL A 263 -22.07 -15.09 25.13
CA VAL A 263 -23.20 -15.90 24.69
C VAL A 263 -24.30 -14.99 24.14
N ASN A 264 -25.04 -15.52 23.17
CA ASN A 264 -26.19 -14.85 22.59
C ASN A 264 -27.42 -14.87 23.52
N ASP A 265 -28.52 -14.31 23.04
CA ASP A 265 -29.76 -14.18 23.82
C ASP A 265 -30.43 -15.53 24.15
N SER A 266 -30.10 -16.61 23.43
CA SER A 266 -30.52 -17.99 23.78
C SER A 266 -29.56 -18.71 24.73
N GLY A 267 -28.46 -18.06 25.13
CA GLY A 267 -27.44 -18.62 26.03
C GLY A 267 -26.43 -19.54 25.33
N GLN A 268 -26.42 -19.55 24.00
CA GLN A 268 -25.44 -20.28 23.19
C GLN A 268 -24.18 -19.41 22.97
N GLU A 269 -23.00 -20.04 23.04
CA GLU A 269 -21.73 -19.36 22.75
C GLU A 269 -21.67 -18.90 21.29
N TYR A 270 -21.16 -17.69 21.06
CA TYR A 270 -20.91 -17.17 19.72
C TYR A 270 -19.92 -18.06 18.95
N SER A 271 -20.09 -18.13 17.63
CA SER A 271 -19.24 -18.95 16.77
C SER A 271 -17.87 -18.32 16.49
N ARG A 272 -16.95 -19.08 15.89
CA ARG A 272 -15.68 -18.54 15.38
C ARG A 272 -15.93 -17.49 14.29
N LEU A 273 -16.92 -17.75 13.43
CA LEU A 273 -17.28 -16.88 12.32
C LEU A 273 -17.75 -15.52 12.84
N PHE A 274 -18.53 -15.48 13.92
CA PHE A 274 -18.89 -14.24 14.60
C PHE A 274 -17.66 -13.40 14.98
N PHE A 275 -16.67 -13.99 15.66
CA PHE A 275 -15.46 -13.27 16.06
C PHE A 275 -14.63 -12.81 14.86
N ASN A 276 -14.58 -13.60 13.78
CA ASN A 276 -13.94 -13.20 12.52
C ASN A 276 -14.65 -11.97 11.92
N LYS A 277 -15.98 -12.00 11.80
CA LYS A 277 -16.77 -10.88 11.25
C LYS A 277 -16.72 -9.63 12.12
N LEU A 278 -16.58 -9.76 13.44
CA LEU A 278 -16.28 -8.61 14.32
C LEU A 278 -14.94 -7.95 13.95
N GLY A 279 -13.93 -8.76 13.62
CA GLY A 279 -12.63 -8.30 13.13
C GLY A 279 -12.70 -7.65 11.74
N ASP A 280 -13.58 -8.14 10.87
CA ASP A 280 -13.80 -7.60 9.53
C ASP A 280 -14.32 -6.17 9.56
N LEU A 281 -15.21 -5.82 10.49
CA LEU A 281 -15.77 -4.47 10.63
C LEU A 281 -14.67 -3.38 10.67
N ARG A 282 -13.55 -3.67 11.35
CA ARG A 282 -12.39 -2.77 11.40
C ARG A 282 -11.75 -2.57 10.01
N HIS A 283 -11.69 -3.61 9.20
CA HIS A 283 -11.01 -3.57 7.91
C HIS A 283 -11.87 -2.90 6.85
N ILE A 284 -13.17 -3.23 6.81
CA ILE A 284 -14.06 -2.86 5.72
C ILE A 284 -14.69 -1.46 5.85
N GLY A 285 -14.76 -0.89 7.07
CA GLY A 285 -15.41 0.42 7.28
C GLY A 285 -16.90 0.43 6.87
N TRP A 286 -17.42 1.59 6.47
CA TRP A 286 -18.82 1.76 6.03
C TRP A 286 -18.96 2.44 4.65
N GLN A 287 -17.86 2.79 3.99
CA GLN A 287 -17.94 3.35 2.64
C GLN A 287 -18.38 2.26 1.67
N PRO A 288 -19.40 2.48 0.83
CA PRO A 288 -19.74 1.54 -0.23
C PRO A 288 -18.67 1.61 -1.33
N THR A 289 -18.10 0.47 -1.73
CA THR A 289 -17.22 0.39 -2.90
C THR A 289 -17.68 -0.70 -3.85
N ALA A 290 -17.69 -0.39 -5.15
CA ALA A 290 -17.99 -1.37 -6.20
C ALA A 290 -16.85 -2.39 -6.39
N HIS A 291 -15.64 -2.06 -5.93
CA HIS A 291 -14.47 -2.93 -6.03
C HIS A 291 -14.46 -3.96 -4.89
N GLY A 292 -14.05 -5.20 -5.20
CA GLY A 292 -13.76 -6.24 -4.22
C GLY A 292 -14.95 -6.79 -3.42
N GLY A 293 -16.19 -6.52 -3.86
CA GLY A 293 -17.40 -6.99 -3.16
C GLY A 293 -17.56 -6.41 -1.74
N LEU A 294 -17.05 -5.20 -1.48
CA LEU A 294 -16.98 -4.64 -0.13
C LEU A 294 -18.36 -4.45 0.50
N ASN A 295 -19.35 -4.00 -0.30
CA ASN A 295 -20.71 -3.83 0.18
C ASN A 295 -21.33 -5.18 0.58
N GLU A 296 -21.09 -6.23 -0.21
CA GLU A 296 -21.50 -7.60 0.10
C GLU A 296 -20.83 -8.08 1.38
N ARG A 297 -19.52 -7.84 1.54
CA ARG A 297 -18.77 -8.17 2.78
C ARG A 297 -19.29 -7.44 4.01
N GLN A 298 -19.66 -6.15 3.88
CA GLN A 298 -20.26 -5.34 4.94
C GLN A 298 -21.63 -5.92 5.36
N VAL A 299 -22.48 -6.24 4.38
CA VAL A 299 -23.79 -6.85 4.61
C VAL A 299 -23.64 -8.22 5.26
N GLU A 300 -22.80 -9.08 4.71
CA GLU A 300 -22.57 -10.43 5.21
C GLU A 300 -22.06 -10.41 6.65
N ALA A 301 -21.05 -9.57 6.94
CA ALA A 301 -20.50 -9.44 8.28
C ALA A 301 -21.57 -9.02 9.29
N LEU A 302 -22.36 -7.98 9.00
CA LEU A 302 -23.39 -7.53 9.94
C LEU A 302 -24.61 -8.43 10.01
N ARG A 303 -24.96 -9.14 8.94
CA ARG A 303 -26.02 -10.15 8.96
C ARG A 303 -25.66 -11.26 9.93
N ILE A 304 -24.46 -11.82 9.81
CA ILE A 304 -23.95 -12.88 10.72
C ILE A 304 -23.92 -12.37 12.16
N ILE A 305 -23.35 -11.17 12.38
CA ILE A 305 -23.29 -10.57 13.72
C ILE A 305 -24.69 -10.41 14.31
N ALA A 306 -25.65 -9.85 13.56
CA ALA A 306 -26.99 -9.60 14.05
C ALA A 306 -27.74 -10.90 14.39
N LEU A 307 -27.66 -11.92 13.53
CA LEU A 307 -28.28 -13.23 13.75
C LEU A 307 -27.68 -13.96 14.95
N GLU A 308 -26.36 -13.91 15.10
CA GLU A 308 -25.71 -14.54 16.25
C GLU A 308 -25.96 -13.77 17.56
N LEU A 309 -26.10 -12.44 17.53
CA LEU A 309 -26.52 -11.68 18.72
C LEU A 309 -27.96 -12.04 19.11
N ASN A 310 -28.88 -12.07 18.14
CA ASN A 310 -30.30 -12.35 18.35
C ASN A 310 -30.85 -13.27 17.24
N PRO A 311 -30.93 -14.59 17.50
CA PRO A 311 -31.44 -15.57 16.53
C PRO A 311 -32.87 -15.32 16.05
N ASN A 312 -33.68 -14.56 16.80
CA ASN A 312 -35.06 -14.25 16.40
C ASN A 312 -35.14 -13.27 15.20
N LEU A 313 -34.00 -12.77 14.70
CA LEU A 313 -33.94 -11.93 13.51
C LEU A 313 -33.90 -12.73 12.20
N GLU A 314 -33.85 -14.07 12.25
CA GLU A 314 -33.81 -14.96 11.07
C GLU A 314 -34.98 -14.70 10.10
N ASP A 315 -36.20 -14.53 10.61
CA ASP A 315 -37.38 -14.21 9.78
C ASP A 315 -37.25 -12.88 9.01
N LYS A 316 -36.41 -11.96 9.50
CA LYS A 316 -36.19 -10.65 8.88
C LYS A 316 -34.98 -10.67 7.94
N LEU A 317 -33.88 -11.25 8.37
CA LEU A 317 -32.58 -11.18 7.69
C LEU A 317 -32.28 -12.42 6.83
N GLY A 318 -33.14 -13.43 6.87
CA GLY A 318 -32.87 -14.74 6.28
C GLY A 318 -31.80 -15.51 7.05
N ASN A 319 -31.49 -16.70 6.55
CA ASN A 319 -30.47 -17.55 7.12
C ASN A 319 -29.09 -17.01 6.73
N ALA A 320 -28.15 -17.04 7.67
CA ALA A 320 -26.75 -17.02 7.29
C ALA A 320 -26.46 -18.34 6.56
N GLU A 321 -25.68 -18.31 5.49
CA GLU A 321 -25.12 -19.56 4.96
C GLU A 321 -24.35 -20.24 6.10
N ASP A 322 -24.55 -21.55 6.26
CA ASP A 322 -23.70 -22.38 7.11
C ASP A 322 -22.31 -22.36 6.48
N GLY A 323 -21.53 -21.32 6.82
CA GLY A 323 -20.11 -21.27 6.53
C GLY A 323 -19.46 -22.35 7.37
N SER A 324 -19.45 -23.59 6.85
CA SER A 324 -18.54 -24.62 7.30
C SER A 324 -17.17 -23.98 7.39
N ALA A 325 -16.60 -24.03 8.59
CA ALA A 325 -15.35 -23.40 8.93
C ALA A 325 -14.19 -24.09 8.19
N ASP A 326 -13.95 -23.72 6.93
CA ASP A 326 -12.75 -24.12 6.18
C ASP A 326 -12.05 -22.84 5.69
N GLU A 327 -10.88 -22.57 6.29
CA GLU A 327 -9.57 -22.51 5.59
C GLU A 327 -9.44 -21.18 4.83
N ASP A 328 -8.88 -20.12 5.40
CA ASP A 328 -7.45 -19.95 5.63
C ASP A 328 -7.20 -19.05 6.86
N GLY A 329 -7.18 -19.65 8.04
CA GLY A 329 -6.34 -19.07 9.07
C GLY A 329 -4.91 -19.36 8.65
N SER A 330 -4.26 -18.42 7.94
CA SER A 330 -2.81 -18.48 7.78
C SER A 330 -2.18 -18.44 9.17
N ASP A 331 -1.98 -19.64 9.74
CA ASP A 331 -1.27 -19.96 10.99
C ASP A 331 0.24 -19.60 10.88
N ASP A 332 0.58 -18.91 9.81
CA ASP A 332 1.88 -18.46 9.37
C ASP A 332 2.41 -17.34 10.28
N GLY A 333 1.53 -16.56 10.90
CA GLY A 333 1.92 -15.51 11.84
C GLY A 333 2.76 -16.06 12.98
N SER A 334 4.02 -15.63 13.09
CA SER A 334 4.82 -15.91 14.29
C SER A 334 4.23 -15.14 15.47
N TYR A 335 3.27 -15.75 16.17
CA TYR A 335 2.63 -15.21 17.39
C TYR A 335 3.69 -14.64 18.35
N ARG A 336 4.84 -15.31 18.42
CA ARG A 336 6.01 -14.87 19.18
C ARG A 336 6.47 -13.46 18.81
N VAL A 337 6.80 -13.18 17.54
CA VAL A 337 7.21 -11.84 17.10
C VAL A 337 6.11 -10.82 17.36
N LEU A 338 4.86 -11.16 17.05
CA LEU A 338 3.70 -10.29 17.25
C LEU A 338 3.64 -9.76 18.69
N TYR A 339 3.67 -10.65 19.69
CA TYR A 339 3.58 -10.24 21.09
C TYR A 339 4.85 -9.52 21.57
N VAL A 340 6.01 -10.00 21.15
CA VAL A 340 7.31 -9.45 21.56
C VAL A 340 7.47 -8.00 21.08
N VAL A 341 7.10 -7.72 19.83
CA VAL A 341 7.08 -6.36 19.25
C VAL A 341 6.04 -5.50 19.95
N ARG A 342 4.78 -5.97 20.04
CA ARG A 342 3.68 -5.19 20.63
C ARG A 342 3.95 -4.75 22.07
N ALA A 343 4.63 -5.59 22.86
CA ALA A 343 5.02 -5.27 24.22
C ALA A 343 6.16 -4.24 24.26
N TYR A 344 7.30 -4.54 23.66
CA TYR A 344 8.50 -3.71 23.87
C TYR A 344 8.55 -2.45 23.05
N ASP A 345 7.92 -2.45 21.89
CA ASP A 345 7.79 -1.24 21.09
C ASP A 345 6.52 -0.47 21.48
N GLY A 346 5.80 -0.95 22.50
CA GLY A 346 4.75 -0.21 23.20
C GLY A 346 3.55 0.10 22.32
N PHE A 347 3.12 -0.86 21.49
CA PHE A 347 1.98 -0.73 20.59
C PHE A 347 0.68 -1.28 21.13
N ARG A 348 0.73 -2.09 22.20
CA ARG A 348 -0.49 -2.63 22.82
C ARG A 348 -1.00 -1.66 23.89
N PRO A 349 -2.17 -1.01 23.70
CA PRO A 349 -2.66 0.01 24.61
C PRO A 349 -2.78 -0.47 26.07
N ARG A 350 -3.39 -1.63 26.30
CA ARG A 350 -3.51 -2.20 27.66
C ARG A 350 -2.17 -2.51 28.31
N PHE A 351 -1.21 -3.03 27.53
CA PHE A 351 0.13 -3.26 28.05
C PHE A 351 0.79 -1.94 28.42
N VAL A 352 0.70 -0.91 27.58
CA VAL A 352 1.26 0.42 27.87
C VAL A 352 0.63 1.01 29.13
N LYS A 353 -0.70 0.91 29.27
CA LYS A 353 -1.44 1.30 30.48
C LYS A 353 -0.89 0.61 31.73
N ASP A 354 -0.85 -0.71 31.73
CA ASP A 354 -0.39 -1.50 32.88
C ASP A 354 1.10 -1.29 33.18
N TRP A 355 1.93 -1.16 32.13
CA TRP A 355 3.35 -0.88 32.25
C TRP A 355 3.60 0.47 32.91
N LEU A 356 2.97 1.55 32.42
CA LEU A 356 3.14 2.89 32.98
C LEU A 356 2.64 2.98 34.42
N ALA A 357 1.51 2.34 34.74
CA ALA A 357 1.00 2.25 36.11
C ALA A 357 1.96 1.50 37.05
N THR A 358 2.66 0.47 36.55
CA THR A 358 3.64 -0.32 37.31
C THR A 358 4.93 0.47 37.53
N VAL A 359 5.43 1.22 36.54
CA VAL A 359 6.67 2.00 36.66
C VAL A 359 6.51 3.22 37.56
N ALA A 360 5.34 3.86 37.54
CA ALA A 360 5.03 5.01 38.39
C ALA A 360 5.07 4.71 39.89
N THR A 361 4.91 3.44 40.28
CA THR A 361 4.83 3.00 41.67
C THR A 361 6.12 2.32 42.16
N ALA A 362 7.16 2.19 41.33
CA ALA A 362 8.18 1.19 41.55
C ALA A 362 9.64 1.64 41.31
N ARG A 363 10.47 1.60 42.36
CA ARG A 363 11.94 1.44 42.28
C ARG A 363 12.31 -0.02 41.89
N GLN A 364 11.66 -0.63 40.90
CA GLN A 364 11.73 -2.09 40.67
C GLN A 364 12.55 -2.53 39.44
N ASN A 365 12.95 -3.81 39.51
CA ASN A 365 13.52 -4.61 38.44
C ASN A 365 12.63 -4.58 37.17
N ILE A 366 13.14 -4.04 36.07
CA ILE A 366 12.44 -3.86 34.78
C ILE A 366 11.81 -5.17 34.31
N ARG A 367 12.55 -6.28 34.39
CA ARG A 367 12.07 -7.60 33.96
C ARG A 367 10.82 -8.03 34.72
N ALA A 368 10.80 -7.82 36.04
CA ALA A 368 9.65 -8.15 36.87
C ALA A 368 8.43 -7.28 36.53
N ALA A 369 8.65 -5.98 36.34
CA ALA A 369 7.59 -5.03 36.00
C ALA A 369 6.98 -5.30 34.61
N VAL A 370 7.80 -5.58 33.59
CA VAL A 370 7.30 -5.95 32.26
C VAL A 370 6.49 -7.25 32.33
N ARG A 371 6.96 -8.25 33.08
CA ARG A 371 6.23 -9.52 33.27
C ARG A 371 4.89 -9.30 33.99
N ALA A 372 4.85 -8.46 35.01
CA ALA A 372 3.62 -8.12 35.71
C ALA A 372 2.62 -7.40 34.79
N ALA A 373 3.07 -6.39 34.05
CA ALA A 373 2.25 -5.68 33.08
C ALA A 373 1.72 -6.60 31.97
N LEU A 374 2.56 -7.49 31.46
CA LEU A 374 2.15 -8.51 30.48
C LEU A 374 1.04 -9.41 31.02
N LYS A 375 1.22 -9.96 32.24
CA LYS A 375 0.21 -10.80 32.90
C LYS A 375 -1.11 -10.08 33.15
N LYS A 376 -1.07 -8.78 33.40
CA LYS A 376 -2.28 -7.97 33.62
C LYS A 376 -2.96 -7.60 32.29
N SER A 377 -2.18 -7.34 31.25
CA SER A 377 -2.67 -6.90 29.94
C SER A 377 -3.32 -7.99 29.10
N VAL A 378 -3.28 -9.26 29.51
CA VAL A 378 -3.88 -10.41 28.79
C VAL A 378 -5.34 -10.66 29.12
N GLY A 379 -5.99 -9.67 29.73
CA GLY A 379 -7.35 -9.79 30.24
C GLY A 379 -7.43 -10.67 31.49
N ARG A 380 -8.62 -10.74 32.09
CA ARG A 380 -8.85 -11.45 33.35
C ARG A 380 -8.70 -12.97 33.25
N ALA A 381 -8.82 -13.54 32.05
CA ALA A 381 -8.78 -14.98 31.86
C ALA A 381 -7.36 -15.57 31.89
N GLY A 382 -6.30 -14.78 31.73
CA GLY A 382 -4.91 -15.26 31.82
C GLY A 382 -4.53 -16.37 30.83
N VAL A 383 -5.30 -16.56 29.76
CA VAL A 383 -5.24 -17.73 28.85
C VAL A 383 -4.19 -17.62 27.73
N ASN A 384 -3.55 -16.46 27.58
CA ASN A 384 -2.54 -16.25 26.55
C ASN A 384 -1.17 -16.82 26.97
N ARG A 385 -1.00 -18.14 26.79
CA ARG A 385 0.24 -18.88 27.09
C ARG A 385 1.47 -18.37 26.33
N PHE A 386 1.30 -17.67 25.20
CA PHE A 386 2.43 -17.16 24.42
C PHE A 386 3.12 -16.00 25.15
N ILE A 387 2.37 -15.22 25.93
CA ILE A 387 2.93 -14.12 26.71
C ILE A 387 3.82 -14.61 27.85
N GLU A 388 3.49 -15.74 28.47
CA GLU A 388 4.36 -16.36 29.47
C GLU A 388 5.68 -16.86 28.88
N LYS A 389 5.67 -17.19 27.59
CA LYS A 389 6.85 -17.62 26.83
C LYS A 389 7.67 -16.45 26.28
N ILE A 390 7.28 -15.20 26.48
CA ILE A 390 8.10 -14.08 26.03
C ILE A 390 9.38 -14.00 26.88
N GLY A 391 10.52 -14.00 26.22
CA GLY A 391 11.83 -13.74 26.78
C GLY A 391 11.94 -12.30 27.27
N ILE A 392 11.62 -12.09 28.56
CA ILE A 392 11.76 -10.77 29.17
C ILE A 392 13.21 -10.49 29.50
N THR A 393 13.73 -9.38 28.98
CA THR A 393 15.07 -8.86 29.25
C THR A 393 15.02 -7.59 30.07
N ASP A 394 16.20 -7.06 30.42
CA ASP A 394 16.33 -5.78 31.10
C ASP A 394 16.18 -4.57 30.16
N ASP A 395 15.89 -4.79 28.87
CA ASP A 395 15.56 -3.72 27.93
C ASP A 395 14.19 -3.12 28.32
N ARG A 396 14.11 -1.79 28.33
CA ARG A 396 12.88 -1.09 28.75
C ARG A 396 11.92 -1.00 27.57
N PRO A 397 10.65 -1.40 27.73
CA PRO A 397 9.62 -1.08 26.76
C PRO A 397 9.57 0.43 26.51
N LYS A 398 9.34 0.81 25.26
CA LYS A 398 9.23 2.20 24.84
C LYS A 398 7.85 2.41 24.25
N VAL A 399 7.13 3.40 24.77
CA VAL A 399 5.92 3.90 24.11
C VAL A 399 6.34 4.44 22.76
N TRP A 400 5.79 3.88 21.68
CA TRP A 400 6.10 4.36 20.35
C TRP A 400 5.55 5.78 20.13
N ASP A 401 6.44 6.68 19.77
CA ASP A 401 6.12 8.05 19.38
C ASP A 401 6.98 8.45 18.17
N PRO A 402 6.36 8.77 17.02
CA PRO A 402 7.08 9.22 15.83
C PRO A 402 7.69 10.63 16.00
N ALA A 403 7.21 11.45 16.95
CA ALA A 403 7.62 12.84 17.11
C ALA A 403 8.79 13.04 18.09
N THR A 404 9.49 11.98 18.50
CA THR A 404 10.76 12.12 19.24
C THR A 404 11.86 12.67 18.33
N ASP A 405 12.85 13.40 18.87
CA ASP A 405 13.92 14.03 18.07
C ASP A 405 14.66 13.05 17.15
N ARG A 406 14.80 11.79 17.58
CA ARG A 406 15.44 10.70 16.81
C ARG A 406 14.56 10.09 15.72
N ASN A 407 13.26 10.39 15.70
CA ASN A 407 12.27 9.80 14.81
C ASN A 407 11.67 10.83 13.82
N LYS A 408 12.04 12.11 13.93
CA LYS A 408 11.67 13.14 12.96
C LYS A 408 12.52 13.04 11.70
N HIS A 409 11.96 13.44 10.55
CA HIS A 409 12.69 13.48 9.28
C HIS A 409 12.11 14.46 8.27
N GLY A 410 12.95 14.88 7.31
CA GLY A 410 12.58 15.73 6.18
C GLY A 410 12.14 15.01 4.90
N VAL A 411 12.06 13.67 4.89
CA VAL A 411 11.64 12.90 3.69
C VAL A 411 10.24 13.34 3.22
N PRO A 412 10.04 13.63 1.91
CA PRO A 412 8.72 13.89 1.35
C PRO A 412 7.73 12.76 1.65
N THR A 413 6.63 13.06 2.35
CA THR A 413 5.75 12.02 2.91
C THR A 413 4.28 12.21 2.56
N LEU A 414 3.62 11.12 2.15
CA LEU A 414 2.17 11.00 2.05
C LEU A 414 1.63 10.19 3.23
N VAL A 415 0.67 10.76 3.96
CA VAL A 415 0.01 10.10 5.10
C VAL A 415 -1.46 9.89 4.76
N LEU A 416 -1.89 8.62 4.78
CA LEU A 416 -3.26 8.20 4.49
C LEU A 416 -3.93 7.64 5.75
N LYS A 417 -5.13 8.12 6.05
CA LYS A 417 -5.97 7.68 7.16
C LYS A 417 -7.37 7.37 6.67
N GLY A 418 -7.99 6.31 7.18
CA GLY A 418 -9.43 6.11 7.11
C GLY A 418 -10.08 6.54 8.42
N ASP A 419 -11.15 7.33 8.40
CA ASP A 419 -11.85 7.73 9.65
C ASP A 419 -12.66 6.58 10.27
N ALA A 420 -12.85 5.47 9.54
CA ALA A 420 -13.44 4.23 10.01
C ALA A 420 -12.40 3.22 10.49
N ASP A 421 -11.12 3.59 10.60
CA ASP A 421 -10.06 2.71 11.06
C ASP A 421 -9.80 2.86 12.57
N PRO A 422 -10.36 1.97 13.42
CA PRO A 422 -10.14 2.04 14.86
C PRO A 422 -8.68 1.81 15.28
N ALA A 423 -7.81 1.25 14.43
CA ALA A 423 -6.41 1.05 14.78
C ALA A 423 -5.61 2.36 14.81
N THR A 424 -6.07 3.38 14.10
CA THR A 424 -5.43 4.71 14.07
C THR A 424 -6.15 5.75 14.94
N ALA A 425 -7.15 5.30 15.71
CA ALA A 425 -7.86 6.13 16.69
C ALA A 425 -6.89 6.82 17.65
N GLY A 426 -7.23 8.00 18.13
CA GLY A 426 -6.39 8.76 19.04
C GLY A 426 -5.47 9.75 18.35
N GLY A 427 -5.87 10.25 17.17
CA GLY A 427 -5.10 11.26 16.44
C GLY A 427 -3.72 10.77 15.99
N GLN A 428 -3.56 9.45 15.77
CA GLN A 428 -2.25 8.86 15.53
C GLN A 428 -1.64 9.39 14.22
N ALA A 429 -2.41 9.42 13.14
CA ALA A 429 -1.94 9.87 11.83
C ALA A 429 -1.66 11.38 11.78
N GLU A 430 -2.50 12.16 12.43
CA GLU A 430 -2.35 13.60 12.60
C GLU A 430 -1.07 13.91 13.35
N HIS A 431 -0.76 13.15 14.40
CA HIS A 431 0.48 13.32 15.16
C HIS A 431 1.74 13.06 14.32
N TYR A 432 1.71 12.06 13.42
CA TYR A 432 2.78 11.89 12.41
C TYR A 432 2.90 13.13 11.52
N PHE A 433 1.78 13.53 10.93
CA PHE A 433 1.74 14.64 9.98
C PHE A 433 2.20 15.95 10.61
N GLU A 434 1.69 16.31 11.78
CA GLU A 434 1.93 17.61 12.39
C GLU A 434 3.28 17.67 13.10
N GLN A 435 3.65 16.61 13.84
CA GLN A 435 4.73 16.66 14.83
C GLN A 435 5.99 15.87 14.43
N ALA A 436 5.88 14.85 13.57
CA ALA A 436 7.00 13.97 13.24
C ALA A 436 7.70 14.32 11.91
N ILE A 437 6.94 14.66 10.87
CA ILE A 437 7.49 14.88 9.53
C ILE A 437 7.87 16.35 9.36
N THR A 438 9.13 16.72 9.21
CA THR A 438 9.54 18.14 9.09
C THR A 438 9.66 18.64 7.65
N GLY A 439 9.63 17.72 6.67
CA GLY A 439 9.75 18.03 5.25
C GLY A 439 8.42 18.22 4.52
N PRO A 440 8.45 18.26 3.17
CA PRO A 440 7.24 18.31 2.35
C PRO A 440 6.31 17.14 2.70
N ARG A 441 5.05 17.43 3.02
CA ARG A 441 4.13 16.42 3.55
C ARG A 441 2.71 16.66 3.09
N THR A 442 1.97 15.58 2.89
CA THR A 442 0.56 15.60 2.50
C THR A 442 -0.22 14.63 3.37
N PHE A 443 -1.35 15.08 3.90
CA PHE A 443 -2.30 14.26 4.65
C PHE A 443 -3.61 14.14 3.87
N ILE A 444 -4.14 12.92 3.80
CA ILE A 444 -5.48 12.64 3.27
C ILE A 444 -6.20 11.72 4.24
N GLU A 445 -7.37 12.17 4.68
CA GLU A 445 -8.32 11.37 5.44
C GLU A 445 -9.47 10.98 4.51
N PHE A 446 -9.77 9.68 4.47
CA PHE A 446 -10.89 9.13 3.72
C PHE A 446 -12.03 8.78 4.67
N LYS A 447 -13.23 9.19 4.27
CA LYS A 447 -14.44 9.00 5.06
C LYS A 447 -15.06 7.62 4.80
N GLY A 448 -15.38 6.91 5.87
CA GLY A 448 -15.93 5.56 5.86
C GLY A 448 -14.95 4.46 5.52
N VAL A 449 -13.68 4.78 5.34
CA VAL A 449 -12.65 3.81 4.97
C VAL A 449 -12.07 3.16 6.22
N GLY A 450 -12.13 1.83 6.26
CA GLY A 450 -11.55 1.04 7.34
C GLY A 450 -10.05 0.79 7.18
N HIS A 451 -9.51 -0.09 8.02
CA HIS A 451 -8.08 -0.44 7.99
C HIS A 451 -7.64 -1.12 6.69
N GLY A 452 -8.56 -1.68 5.89
CA GLY A 452 -8.26 -2.31 4.60
C GLY A 452 -7.84 -1.31 3.51
N PHE A 453 -8.23 -0.04 3.65
CA PHE A 453 -8.04 0.99 2.62
C PHE A 453 -8.64 0.61 1.25
N ASP A 454 -9.75 -0.12 1.26
CA ASP A 454 -10.59 -0.38 0.10
C ASP A 454 -11.22 0.95 -0.37
N LEU A 455 -10.57 1.63 -1.32
CA LEU A 455 -11.07 2.87 -1.91
C LEU A 455 -11.90 2.57 -3.16
N PRO A 456 -12.92 3.39 -3.47
CA PRO A 456 -13.69 3.20 -4.70
C PRO A 456 -12.82 3.39 -5.94
N THR A 457 -13.31 2.89 -7.07
CA THR A 457 -12.68 3.13 -8.37
C THR A 457 -12.87 4.59 -8.81
N VAL A 458 -12.03 5.04 -9.74
CA VAL A 458 -12.12 6.36 -10.38
C VAL A 458 -11.93 6.26 -11.88
N ASP A 459 -12.61 7.15 -12.61
CA ASP A 459 -12.40 7.36 -14.03
C ASP A 459 -11.49 8.57 -14.23
N ILE A 460 -10.34 8.38 -14.88
CA ILE A 460 -9.36 9.43 -15.14
C ILE A 460 -9.29 9.67 -16.66
N GLU A 461 -10.05 10.67 -17.13
CA GLU A 461 -10.32 10.84 -18.56
C GLU A 461 -9.27 11.62 -19.38
N LYS A 462 -8.41 12.49 -18.81
CA LYS A 462 -7.25 13.17 -19.48
C LYS A 462 -6.62 14.32 -18.66
N PRO A 463 -5.34 14.66 -18.95
CA PRO A 463 -4.16 13.83 -18.75
C PRO A 463 -3.54 14.13 -17.38
N PHE A 464 -3.23 13.10 -16.59
CA PHE A 464 -2.63 13.33 -15.26
C PHE A 464 -1.16 12.91 -15.21
N LEU A 465 -0.86 11.65 -15.53
CA LEU A 465 0.48 11.12 -15.39
C LEU A 465 0.59 9.81 -16.15
N ILE A 466 1.65 9.66 -16.92
CA ILE A 466 2.06 8.37 -17.49
C ILE A 466 3.19 7.76 -16.66
N GLY A 467 4.13 8.61 -16.24
CA GLY A 467 5.33 8.26 -15.48
C GLY A 467 6.30 9.45 -15.51
N SER A 468 7.56 9.19 -15.18
CA SER A 468 8.61 10.22 -15.18
C SER A 468 9.98 9.70 -15.63
N VAL A 469 10.81 10.63 -16.11
CA VAL A 469 12.24 10.42 -16.41
C VAL A 469 13.07 11.22 -15.42
N ARG A 470 14.06 10.57 -14.80
CA ARG A 470 15.04 11.29 -13.98
C ARG A 470 16.13 11.88 -14.87
N ILE A 471 16.28 13.19 -14.85
CA ILE A 471 17.29 13.92 -15.64
C ILE A 471 18.21 14.65 -14.67
N ASP A 472 19.52 14.42 -14.79
CA ASP A 472 20.57 15.21 -14.14
C ASP A 472 21.13 16.23 -15.13
N PRO A 473 20.81 17.53 -14.98
CA PRO A 473 21.30 18.56 -15.88
C PRO A 473 22.84 18.72 -15.83
N GLY A 474 23.45 18.44 -14.67
CA GLY A 474 24.85 18.76 -14.41
C GLY A 474 25.13 20.26 -14.36
N GLU A 475 26.37 20.65 -14.66
CA GLU A 475 26.83 22.04 -14.63
C GLU A 475 26.72 22.72 -16.01
N PHE A 476 26.30 23.99 -16.00
CA PHE A 476 26.16 24.86 -17.17
C PHE A 476 26.99 26.13 -17.00
N ARG A 477 27.70 26.52 -18.05
CA ARG A 477 28.37 27.82 -18.16
C ARG A 477 27.35 28.95 -18.35
N PRO A 478 27.73 30.22 -18.10
CA PRO A 478 26.87 31.37 -18.39
C PRO A 478 26.34 31.35 -19.83
N GLY A 479 25.02 31.48 -19.99
CA GLY A 479 24.37 31.49 -21.31
C GLY A 479 24.33 30.15 -22.07
N GLU A 480 24.95 29.09 -21.54
CA GLU A 480 25.09 27.80 -22.23
C GLU A 480 23.73 27.13 -22.46
N THR A 481 23.57 26.52 -23.63
CA THR A 481 22.47 25.58 -23.92
C THR A 481 23.04 24.21 -24.16
N LYS A 482 22.58 23.20 -23.43
CA LYS A 482 23.09 21.83 -23.49
C LYS A 482 21.95 20.83 -23.65
N GLU A 483 22.20 19.78 -24.42
CA GLU A 483 21.34 18.59 -24.44
C GLU A 483 21.70 17.71 -23.23
N VAL A 484 20.70 17.37 -22.43
CA VAL A 484 20.82 16.49 -21.27
C VAL A 484 19.90 15.30 -21.44
N LYS A 485 20.30 14.15 -20.93
CA LYS A 485 19.62 12.88 -21.15
C LYS A 485 19.16 12.27 -19.83
N GLY A 486 18.05 11.55 -19.87
CA GLY A 486 17.63 10.64 -18.82
C GLY A 486 17.12 9.34 -19.42
N SER A 487 17.18 8.27 -18.65
CA SER A 487 16.72 6.94 -19.05
C SER A 487 15.34 6.64 -18.45
N ILE A 488 14.54 5.91 -19.21
CA ILE A 488 13.17 5.51 -18.97
C ILE A 488 13.17 3.98 -18.96
N ALA A 489 12.57 3.33 -17.98
CA ALA A 489 12.38 1.88 -18.14
C ALA A 489 11.29 1.66 -19.20
N THR A 490 11.60 0.88 -20.23
CA THR A 490 10.67 0.59 -21.33
C THR A 490 10.62 -0.91 -21.56
N VAL A 491 9.49 -1.38 -22.10
CA VAL A 491 9.42 -2.75 -22.61
C VAL A 491 10.17 -2.74 -23.95
N PRO A 492 11.28 -3.47 -24.09
CA PRO A 492 12.01 -3.56 -25.36
C PRO A 492 11.27 -4.41 -26.39
N GLN A 493 10.34 -5.27 -25.94
CA GLN A 493 9.61 -6.26 -26.73
C GLN A 493 8.11 -5.96 -26.75
N VAL A 494 7.56 -5.75 -27.94
CA VAL A 494 6.12 -5.85 -28.17
C VAL A 494 5.81 -7.34 -28.32
N PHE A 495 4.97 -7.90 -27.44
CA PHE A 495 4.40 -9.24 -27.60
C PHE A 495 2.95 -9.16 -28.08
N GLU A 496 2.57 -10.22 -28.78
CA GLU A 496 1.49 -10.32 -29.76
C GLU A 496 0.07 -10.52 -29.18
N SER A 497 -0.88 -10.66 -30.11
CA SER A 497 -2.32 -10.84 -30.01
C SER A 497 -2.79 -12.06 -29.23
N ASP A 498 -3.92 -11.94 -28.53
CA ASP A 498 -5.16 -12.56 -29.01
C ASP A 498 -6.42 -11.87 -28.46
N ASP A 499 -7.48 -11.93 -29.25
CA ASP A 499 -8.85 -11.42 -29.06
C ASP A 499 -9.04 -9.90 -28.91
N GLY A 500 -8.96 -9.22 -30.07
CA GLY A 500 -9.87 -8.12 -30.35
C GLY A 500 -9.55 -6.79 -29.67
N ASP A 501 -8.71 -6.02 -30.37
CA ASP A 501 -8.59 -4.55 -30.29
C ASP A 501 -7.48 -3.96 -29.40
N VAL A 502 -6.22 -4.09 -29.85
CA VAL A 502 -5.18 -3.06 -29.60
C VAL A 502 -4.36 -2.80 -30.88
N ARG A 503 -4.82 -1.84 -31.69
CA ARG A 503 -4.04 -0.91 -32.54
C ARG A 503 -2.77 -1.42 -33.26
N LYS A 504 -2.98 -2.40 -34.14
CA LYS A 504 -2.43 -2.59 -35.52
C LYS A 504 -0.95 -2.21 -35.77
N ILE A 505 -0.12 -3.24 -36.02
CA ILE A 505 0.80 -3.20 -37.18
C ILE A 505 -0.10 -2.94 -38.40
N THR A 506 -0.19 -1.67 -38.82
CA THR A 506 -1.13 -1.30 -39.88
C THR A 506 -0.52 -1.71 -41.22
N ARG A 507 -0.94 -2.88 -41.72
CA ARG A 507 -0.83 -3.38 -43.10
C ARG A 507 0.37 -2.88 -43.92
N SER A 508 1.43 -3.68 -43.98
CA SER A 508 2.14 -3.87 -45.26
C SER A 508 1.50 -5.07 -45.97
N THR A 509 0.61 -4.77 -46.93
CA THR A 509 0.05 -5.65 -47.97
C THR A 509 0.15 -7.18 -47.80
N ARG A 510 -1.01 -7.85 -47.78
CA ARG A 510 -1.28 -9.31 -47.93
C ARG A 510 -0.56 -10.00 -49.12
N ARG A 511 0.77 -9.97 -49.23
CA ARG A 511 1.51 -10.50 -50.41
C ARG A 511 2.72 -11.40 -50.11
N SER A 512 3.16 -11.57 -48.86
CA SER A 512 4.39 -12.35 -48.57
C SER A 512 4.16 -13.78 -48.02
N GLY A 513 3.06 -14.05 -47.30
CA GLY A 513 2.94 -15.29 -46.52
C GLY A 513 3.85 -15.30 -45.29
N LEU A 514 4.24 -14.12 -44.81
CA LEU A 514 5.01 -13.92 -43.59
C LEU A 514 4.12 -13.21 -42.56
N GLU A 515 4.22 -13.63 -41.31
CA GLU A 515 3.59 -13.04 -40.12
C GLU A 515 4.67 -12.40 -39.22
N PHE A 516 4.27 -11.46 -38.37
CA PHE A 516 5.19 -10.61 -37.61
C PHE A 516 4.76 -10.57 -36.15
N GLU A 517 5.46 -11.32 -35.32
CA GLU A 517 4.96 -11.65 -33.99
C GLU A 517 5.44 -10.70 -32.91
N ALA A 518 6.70 -10.30 -33.01
CA ALA A 518 7.34 -9.47 -32.00
C ALA A 518 8.37 -8.53 -32.63
N ALA A 519 8.67 -7.44 -31.93
CA ALA A 519 9.76 -6.56 -32.30
C ALA A 519 10.56 -6.11 -31.08
N THR A 520 11.88 -6.16 -31.21
CA THR A 520 12.85 -5.61 -30.25
C THR A 520 13.48 -4.35 -30.80
N ILE A 521 13.40 -3.25 -30.05
CA ILE A 521 14.03 -1.97 -30.42
C ILE A 521 15.38 -1.85 -29.73
N LEU A 522 16.42 -1.56 -30.49
CA LEU A 522 17.79 -1.34 -30.01
C LEU A 522 18.26 0.06 -30.43
N PRO A 523 19.33 0.61 -29.84
CA PRO A 523 19.73 2.00 -30.09
C PRO A 523 19.87 2.39 -31.57
N ASN A 524 20.32 1.46 -32.42
CA ASN A 524 20.59 1.72 -33.83
C ASN A 524 19.89 0.74 -34.80
N LYS A 525 19.12 -0.22 -34.29
CA LYS A 525 18.44 -1.22 -35.12
C LYS A 525 17.14 -1.68 -34.49
N VAL A 526 16.28 -2.28 -35.29
CA VAL A 526 15.11 -3.03 -34.83
C VAL A 526 15.30 -4.48 -35.24
N SER A 527 14.92 -5.43 -34.39
CA SER A 527 14.88 -6.85 -34.72
C SER A 527 13.43 -7.31 -34.64
N VAL A 528 12.93 -7.99 -35.66
CA VAL A 528 11.52 -8.41 -35.74
C VAL A 528 11.47 -9.94 -35.85
N LEU A 529 10.64 -10.57 -35.03
CA LEU A 529 10.34 -11.99 -35.16
C LEU A 529 9.39 -12.17 -36.35
N VAL A 530 9.88 -12.86 -37.36
CA VAL A 530 9.16 -13.11 -38.61
C VAL A 530 8.84 -14.59 -38.67
N ASP A 531 7.55 -14.92 -38.75
CA ASP A 531 7.08 -16.28 -38.97
C ASP A 531 6.75 -16.49 -40.46
N ASN A 532 7.12 -17.65 -40.99
CA ASN A 532 6.81 -18.06 -42.35
C ASN A 532 5.93 -19.30 -42.36
N ASN A 533 4.63 -19.08 -42.37
CA ASN A 533 3.61 -20.14 -42.44
C ASN A 533 3.40 -20.72 -43.85
N THR A 534 4.37 -20.56 -44.76
CA THR A 534 4.28 -21.09 -46.13
C THR A 534 5.29 -22.20 -46.41
N PRO A 535 4.99 -23.12 -47.35
CA PRO A 535 5.89 -24.23 -47.72
C PRO A 535 7.13 -23.81 -48.52
N GLN A 536 7.39 -22.50 -48.66
CA GLN A 536 8.52 -21.97 -49.39
C GLN A 536 9.24 -20.92 -48.55
N ALA A 537 10.56 -20.90 -48.62
CA ALA A 537 11.33 -19.84 -47.99
C ALA A 537 11.00 -18.47 -48.61
N LYS A 538 10.83 -17.45 -47.78
CA LYS A 538 10.41 -16.10 -48.19
C LYS A 538 11.50 -15.07 -47.87
N ASP A 539 11.59 -14.04 -48.70
CA ASP A 539 12.54 -12.94 -48.53
C ASP A 539 11.86 -11.76 -47.82
N THR A 540 12.55 -11.13 -46.87
CA THR A 540 12.11 -9.93 -46.14
C THR A 540 12.47 -8.62 -46.83
N GLU A 541 13.09 -8.67 -48.01
CA GLU A 541 13.47 -7.49 -48.80
C GLU A 541 12.26 -6.57 -49.06
N ARG A 542 12.46 -5.27 -48.79
CA ARG A 542 11.45 -4.19 -48.95
C ARG A 542 10.22 -4.29 -48.05
N ILE A 543 10.22 -5.15 -47.04
CA ILE A 543 9.17 -5.14 -46.02
C ILE A 543 9.37 -3.91 -45.12
N GLU A 544 8.32 -3.11 -45.04
CA GLU A 544 8.23 -1.96 -44.14
C GLU A 544 7.11 -2.20 -43.14
N LEU A 545 7.38 -1.99 -41.85
CA LEU A 545 6.44 -2.20 -40.75
C LEU A 545 6.27 -0.90 -39.98
N ILE A 546 5.05 -0.65 -39.50
CA ILE A 546 4.80 0.40 -38.51
C ILE A 546 4.69 -0.30 -37.16
N ILE A 547 5.58 0.05 -36.23
CA ILE A 547 5.58 -0.46 -34.86
C ILE A 547 5.11 0.67 -33.95
N SER A 548 4.03 0.41 -33.22
CA SER A 548 3.47 1.31 -32.21
C SER A 548 4.06 0.97 -30.85
N HIS A 549 4.81 1.91 -30.27
CA HIS A 549 5.28 1.87 -28.88
C HIS A 549 4.38 2.80 -28.02
N PRO A 550 4.30 2.60 -26.69
CA PRO A 550 3.53 3.50 -25.81
C PRO A 550 3.99 4.97 -25.92
N LEU A 551 5.29 5.20 -26.08
CA LEU A 551 5.87 6.56 -26.14
C LEU A 551 6.01 7.14 -27.57
N TYR A 552 6.00 6.32 -28.61
CA TYR A 552 6.26 6.74 -30.00
C TYR A 552 5.76 5.72 -31.04
N LYS A 553 5.71 6.09 -32.32
CA LYS A 553 5.64 5.13 -33.43
C LYS A 553 6.87 5.22 -34.29
N LEU A 554 7.34 4.07 -34.75
CA LEU A 554 8.45 3.98 -35.69
C LEU A 554 8.05 3.22 -36.95
N LYS A 555 8.74 3.56 -38.04
CA LYS A 555 8.70 2.82 -39.30
C LYS A 555 9.97 1.99 -39.39
N ALA A 556 9.82 0.67 -39.33
CA ALA A 556 10.89 -0.30 -39.48
C ALA A 556 11.01 -0.73 -40.95
N ARG A 557 12.23 -0.87 -41.44
CA ARG A 557 12.56 -1.42 -42.75
C ARG A 557 13.50 -2.60 -42.56
N LEU A 558 12.99 -3.80 -42.83
CA LEU A 558 13.74 -5.03 -42.60
C LEU A 558 14.90 -5.16 -43.60
N SER A 559 16.03 -5.67 -43.11
CA SER A 559 17.12 -6.10 -43.97
C SER A 559 16.70 -7.32 -44.77
N ARG A 560 17.37 -7.53 -45.91
CA ARG A 560 17.18 -8.71 -46.74
C ARG A 560 17.62 -9.96 -45.96
N SER A 561 16.68 -10.85 -45.68
CA SER A 561 16.90 -12.14 -45.04
C SER A 561 15.94 -13.17 -45.64
N LYS A 562 16.35 -14.43 -45.65
CA LYS A 562 15.55 -15.53 -46.18
C LYS A 562 15.03 -16.38 -45.02
N VAL A 563 13.74 -16.25 -44.71
CA VAL A 563 13.08 -17.01 -43.65
C VAL A 563 12.70 -18.39 -44.21
N PRO A 564 13.18 -19.50 -43.62
CA PRO A 564 12.85 -20.86 -44.08
C PRO A 564 11.34 -21.14 -44.05
N ALA A 565 10.90 -22.21 -44.72
CA ALA A 565 9.50 -22.62 -44.72
C ALA A 565 9.10 -23.17 -43.35
N PHE A 566 7.91 -22.82 -42.86
CA PHE A 566 7.36 -23.24 -41.57
C PHE A 566 8.33 -23.02 -40.40
N SER A 567 8.89 -21.81 -40.31
CA SER A 567 9.86 -21.46 -39.29
C SER A 567 9.82 -19.99 -38.93
N GLU A 568 10.15 -19.71 -37.69
CA GLU A 568 10.39 -18.37 -37.17
C GLU A 568 11.86 -17.95 -37.35
N SER A 569 12.10 -16.66 -37.57
CA SER A 569 13.45 -16.08 -37.58
C SER A 569 13.43 -14.62 -37.13
N TRP A 570 14.40 -14.24 -36.29
CA TRP A 570 14.66 -12.83 -35.99
C TRP A 570 15.36 -12.16 -37.18
N VAL A 571 14.75 -11.10 -37.69
CA VAL A 571 15.25 -10.32 -38.82
C VAL A 571 15.52 -8.89 -38.39
N ASP A 572 16.78 -8.50 -38.51
CA ASP A 572 17.21 -7.14 -38.22
C ASP A 572 16.75 -6.16 -39.31
N GLY A 573 16.62 -4.89 -38.94
CA GLY A 573 16.24 -3.80 -39.81
C GLY A 573 16.68 -2.44 -39.27
N THR A 574 16.45 -1.42 -40.08
CA THR A 574 16.61 -0.02 -39.69
C THR A 574 15.26 0.56 -39.31
N PHE A 575 15.24 1.66 -38.56
CA PHE A 575 13.99 2.33 -38.24
C PHE A 575 14.11 3.85 -38.26
N LYS A 576 12.95 4.51 -38.39
CA LYS A 576 12.81 5.95 -38.18
C LYS A 576 11.57 6.23 -37.34
N ILE A 577 11.74 6.99 -36.27
CA ILE A 577 10.60 7.51 -35.49
C ILE A 577 9.92 8.60 -36.30
N PHE A 578 8.59 8.53 -36.42
CA PHE A 578 7.81 9.52 -37.17
C PHE A 578 6.68 10.16 -36.37
N ASP A 579 6.28 9.55 -35.25
CA ASP A 579 5.20 10.03 -34.39
C ASP A 579 5.65 9.89 -32.93
N ARG A 580 5.51 10.95 -32.15
CA ARG A 580 5.74 10.93 -30.71
C ARG A 580 4.40 11.06 -30.01
N LYS A 581 4.27 10.36 -28.88
CA LYS A 581 3.01 10.31 -28.13
C LYS A 581 3.10 11.01 -26.78
N ILE A 582 4.24 11.63 -26.46
CA ILE A 582 4.48 12.25 -25.15
C ILE A 582 5.14 13.63 -25.26
N LYS A 583 4.73 14.51 -24.35
CA LYS A 583 5.42 15.74 -23.95
C LYS A 583 6.03 15.57 -22.57
N LEU A 584 7.02 16.40 -22.26
CA LEU A 584 7.60 16.48 -20.92
C LEU A 584 7.15 17.75 -20.22
N LYS A 585 6.67 17.59 -18.99
CA LYS A 585 6.47 18.69 -18.04
C LYS A 585 7.71 18.81 -17.16
N ALA A 586 8.31 20.00 -17.20
CA ALA A 586 9.44 20.33 -16.33
C ALA A 586 9.00 20.31 -14.86
N PRO A 587 9.87 19.87 -13.93
CA PRO A 587 9.57 19.91 -12.51
C PRO A 587 9.34 21.35 -12.06
N THR A 588 8.32 21.56 -11.25
CA THR A 588 7.96 22.89 -10.71
C THR A 588 9.09 23.53 -9.88
N ASN A 589 10.03 22.73 -9.39
CA ASN A 589 11.17 23.16 -8.59
C ASN A 589 12.51 23.19 -9.36
N LEU A 590 12.48 23.27 -10.70
CA LEU A 590 13.69 23.49 -11.52
C LEU A 590 14.43 24.75 -11.05
N GLU A 591 15.77 24.74 -11.06
CA GLU A 591 16.58 25.90 -10.73
C GLU A 591 16.14 27.12 -11.59
N PRO A 592 15.82 28.28 -10.98
CA PRO A 592 15.16 29.40 -11.66
C PRO A 592 15.99 29.99 -12.83
N GLU A 593 17.31 29.84 -12.75
CA GLU A 593 18.27 30.23 -13.78
C GLU A 593 18.27 29.28 -14.98
N LEU A 594 17.87 28.01 -14.78
CA LEU A 594 17.75 27.01 -15.83
C LEU A 594 16.40 27.14 -16.53
N GLN A 595 16.43 27.11 -17.85
CA GLN A 595 15.24 27.16 -18.70
C GLN A 595 15.16 25.90 -19.55
N PHE A 596 14.09 25.14 -19.37
CA PHE A 596 13.69 24.12 -20.32
C PHE A 596 13.30 24.76 -21.65
N ILE A 597 13.90 24.31 -22.75
CA ILE A 597 13.48 24.69 -24.10
C ILE A 597 12.31 23.79 -24.49
N GLN A 598 11.08 24.28 -24.35
CA GLN A 598 9.87 23.53 -24.69
C GLN A 598 9.90 23.04 -26.15
N GLY A 599 9.48 21.79 -26.39
CA GLY A 599 9.51 21.16 -27.72
C GLY A 599 10.90 20.62 -28.11
N SER A 600 11.91 20.75 -27.24
CA SER A 600 13.25 20.21 -27.48
C SER A 600 13.41 18.75 -27.07
N GLU A 601 12.43 18.19 -26.35
CA GLU A 601 12.38 16.79 -25.98
C GLU A 601 12.63 15.91 -27.20
N ARG A 602 13.35 14.81 -27.03
CA ARG A 602 13.60 13.79 -28.06
C ARG A 602 13.70 12.43 -27.43
N ILE A 603 12.92 11.49 -27.94
CA ILE A 603 13.07 10.08 -27.59
C ILE A 603 14.24 9.53 -28.39
N ASP A 604 15.22 9.02 -27.67
CA ASP A 604 16.40 8.32 -28.15
C ASP A 604 16.21 6.84 -27.78
N PRO A 605 15.67 6.00 -28.68
CA PRO A 605 15.34 4.62 -28.37
C PRO A 605 16.55 3.79 -27.90
N PRO A 606 16.32 2.71 -27.16
CA PRO A 606 15.00 2.19 -26.75
C PRO A 606 14.41 2.89 -25.52
N ASP A 607 15.24 3.59 -24.75
CA ASP A 607 14.96 3.89 -23.35
C ASP A 607 15.41 5.30 -22.92
N ASN A 608 15.91 6.16 -23.80
CA ASN A 608 16.38 7.49 -23.40
C ASN A 608 15.46 8.61 -23.88
N VAL A 609 15.43 9.68 -23.10
CA VAL A 609 14.86 10.97 -23.48
C VAL A 609 15.90 12.06 -23.28
N SER A 610 16.05 12.86 -24.32
CA SER A 610 16.94 14.01 -24.37
C SER A 610 16.12 15.29 -24.35
N ILE A 611 16.56 16.30 -23.61
CA ILE A 611 15.97 17.65 -23.60
C ILE A 611 17.08 18.70 -23.72
N ARG A 612 16.75 19.90 -24.17
CA ARG A 612 17.66 21.05 -24.10
C ARG A 612 17.30 21.96 -22.94
N ILE A 613 18.31 22.28 -22.14
CA ILE A 613 18.23 23.24 -21.04
C ILE A 613 19.20 24.39 -21.33
N LYS A 614 18.78 25.62 -21.05
CA LYS A 614 19.60 26.83 -21.16
C LYS A 614 19.84 27.43 -19.78
N ASN A 615 21.08 27.77 -19.47
CA ASN A 615 21.39 28.66 -18.36
C ASN A 615 21.16 30.11 -18.79
N LYS A 616 20.21 30.80 -18.15
CA LYS A 616 19.91 32.21 -18.42
C LYS A 616 20.76 33.18 -17.59
N ALA A 617 21.48 32.68 -16.58
CA ALA A 617 22.30 33.52 -15.73
C ALA A 617 23.64 33.87 -16.38
N ASP A 618 24.27 34.89 -15.81
CA ASP A 618 25.62 35.38 -16.12
C ASP A 618 26.73 34.62 -15.39
N HIS A 619 26.37 33.65 -14.54
CA HIS A 619 27.28 32.79 -13.79
C HIS A 619 26.97 31.31 -14.05
N ALA A 620 27.89 30.44 -13.66
CA ALA A 620 27.71 29.00 -13.81
C ALA A 620 26.64 28.48 -12.85
N VAL A 621 25.78 27.58 -13.34
CA VAL A 621 24.67 27.00 -12.57
C VAL A 621 24.75 25.48 -12.64
N ARG A 622 24.66 24.81 -11.49
CA ARG A 622 24.59 23.35 -11.42
C ARG A 622 23.16 22.92 -11.12
N GLY A 623 22.53 22.29 -12.09
CA GLY A 623 21.21 21.67 -11.92
C GLY A 623 21.31 20.41 -11.07
N LYS A 624 20.22 20.08 -10.37
CA LYS A 624 20.09 18.84 -9.60
C LYS A 624 19.30 17.80 -10.39
N ALA A 625 19.59 16.52 -10.16
CA ALA A 625 18.81 15.42 -10.71
C ALA A 625 17.36 15.45 -10.22
N LYS A 626 16.41 15.59 -11.14
CA LYS A 626 14.97 15.75 -10.87
C LYS A 626 14.14 14.86 -11.78
N ASP A 627 12.93 14.54 -11.34
CA ASP A 627 11.98 13.73 -12.10
C ASP A 627 11.12 14.65 -12.99
N TRP A 628 11.03 14.33 -14.28
CA TRP A 628 10.27 15.07 -15.30
C TRP A 628 9.09 14.22 -15.74
N ILE A 629 7.88 14.79 -15.73
CA ILE A 629 6.64 14.04 -15.92
C ILE A 629 6.33 13.87 -17.41
N TYR A 630 5.97 12.66 -17.83
CA TYR A 630 5.40 12.40 -19.15
C TYR A 630 3.92 12.76 -19.17
N ILE A 631 3.52 13.55 -20.17
CA ILE A 631 2.13 13.88 -20.45
C ILE A 631 1.82 13.36 -21.86
N PRO A 632 0.72 12.61 -22.05
CA PRO A 632 0.33 12.19 -23.39
C PRO A 632 0.10 13.39 -24.30
N ASP A 633 0.51 13.27 -25.56
CA ASP A 633 0.14 14.24 -26.59
C ASP A 633 -1.38 14.27 -26.78
N GLU A 634 -1.92 15.42 -27.19
CA GLU A 634 -3.35 15.58 -27.38
C GLU A 634 -3.86 14.62 -28.47
N GLY A 635 -4.78 13.72 -28.10
CA GLY A 635 -5.27 12.64 -28.98
C GLY A 635 -4.43 11.36 -28.96
N ALA A 636 -3.35 11.28 -28.17
CA ALA A 636 -2.66 10.03 -27.92
C ALA A 636 -3.55 9.11 -27.05
N GLU A 637 -3.87 7.94 -27.57
CA GLU A 637 -4.47 6.87 -26.80
C GLU A 637 -3.34 6.18 -26.01
N PHE A 638 -3.18 6.60 -24.76
CA PHE A 638 -2.25 6.02 -23.81
C PHE A 638 -3.03 5.47 -22.62
N GLU A 639 -2.68 4.27 -22.18
CA GLU A 639 -3.14 3.68 -20.93
C GLU A 639 -1.90 3.63 -20.05
N GLY A 640 -1.90 4.34 -18.93
CA GLY A 640 -0.89 4.23 -17.89
C GLY A 640 -1.51 3.65 -16.63
N PRO A 641 -0.72 3.41 -15.56
CA PRO A 641 -1.25 2.85 -14.30
C PRO A 641 -2.38 3.69 -13.66
N CYS A 642 -2.59 4.92 -14.14
CA CYS A 642 -3.62 5.85 -13.66
C CYS A 642 -4.41 6.50 -14.80
N GLN A 643 -4.60 5.80 -15.93
CA GLN A 643 -5.42 6.30 -17.05
C GLN A 643 -6.39 5.23 -17.51
N GLY A 644 -7.65 5.62 -17.69
CA GLY A 644 -8.74 4.68 -18.00
C GLY A 644 -9.93 4.86 -17.07
N THR A 645 -10.81 3.86 -17.10
CA THR A 645 -12.03 3.79 -16.29
C THR A 645 -11.89 2.72 -15.22
N ASP A 646 -12.65 2.85 -14.14
CA ASP A 646 -12.69 1.91 -13.02
C ASP A 646 -11.32 1.61 -12.37
N LEU A 647 -10.44 2.61 -12.31
CA LEU A 647 -9.11 2.46 -11.72
C LEU A 647 -9.16 2.47 -10.19
N PRO A 648 -8.44 1.59 -9.47
CA PRO A 648 -8.36 1.66 -8.02
C PRO A 648 -7.75 2.99 -7.56
N ALA A 649 -8.52 3.79 -6.80
CA ALA A 649 -8.09 5.13 -6.38
C ALA A 649 -6.81 5.11 -5.53
N LEU A 650 -6.66 4.11 -4.65
CA LEU A 650 -5.48 3.98 -3.81
C LEU A 650 -4.21 3.81 -4.66
N ASN A 651 -4.27 2.94 -5.67
CA ASN A 651 -3.17 2.67 -6.58
C ASN A 651 -2.79 3.93 -7.35
N CYS A 652 -3.79 4.67 -7.82
CA CYS A 652 -3.57 5.91 -8.54
C CYS A 652 -2.87 6.98 -7.70
N LEU A 653 -3.28 7.09 -6.44
CA LEU A 653 -2.70 8.03 -5.49
C LEU A 653 -1.25 7.66 -5.13
N ILE A 654 -0.99 6.37 -4.88
CA ILE A 654 0.36 5.85 -4.60
C ILE A 654 1.27 6.13 -5.79
N TYR A 655 0.87 5.74 -6.99
CA TYR A 655 1.67 5.93 -8.20
C TYR A 655 1.97 7.41 -8.45
N SER A 656 0.96 8.27 -8.35
CA SER A 656 1.11 9.71 -8.55
C SER A 656 2.10 10.32 -7.55
N PHE A 657 2.08 9.90 -6.29
CA PHE A 657 3.02 10.40 -5.30
C PHE A 657 4.47 9.92 -5.52
N LEU A 658 4.65 8.69 -6.00
CA LEU A 658 5.97 8.12 -6.30
C LEU A 658 6.60 8.77 -7.55
N GLU A 659 5.79 9.14 -8.53
CA GLU A 659 6.26 9.73 -9.78
C GLU A 659 6.49 11.24 -9.72
N MET A 660 5.68 11.96 -8.95
CA MET A 660 5.68 13.43 -8.95
C MET A 660 6.57 14.03 -7.85
N GLU A 661 7.15 15.19 -8.14
CA GLU A 661 7.64 16.09 -7.09
C GLU A 661 6.48 16.52 -6.17
N HIS A 662 6.78 16.83 -4.90
CA HIS A 662 5.73 17.07 -3.90
C HIS A 662 4.78 18.22 -4.28
N SER A 663 5.32 19.29 -4.88
CA SER A 663 4.53 20.43 -5.37
C SER A 663 3.59 20.03 -6.49
N ASP A 664 4.06 19.27 -7.48
CA ASP A 664 3.23 18.76 -8.57
C ASP A 664 2.13 17.83 -8.02
N PHE A 665 2.48 16.89 -7.14
CA PHE A 665 1.49 16.02 -6.51
C PHE A 665 0.44 16.80 -5.73
N LYS A 666 0.84 17.86 -5.01
CA LYS A 666 -0.10 18.68 -4.21
C LYS A 666 -1.18 19.32 -5.09
N ASP A 667 -0.80 19.78 -6.29
CA ASP A 667 -1.72 20.37 -7.24
C ASP A 667 -2.64 19.30 -7.84
N GLU A 668 -2.07 18.20 -8.34
CA GLU A 668 -2.81 17.12 -9.00
C GLU A 668 -3.75 16.36 -8.04
N LYS A 669 -3.34 16.19 -6.78
CA LYS A 669 -4.17 15.58 -5.73
C LYS A 669 -5.51 16.29 -5.57
N SER A 670 -5.55 17.61 -5.72
CA SER A 670 -6.80 18.35 -5.53
C SER A 670 -7.84 17.96 -6.58
N GLU A 671 -7.42 17.82 -7.84
CA GLU A 671 -8.26 17.36 -8.93
C GLU A 671 -8.63 15.88 -8.78
N PHE A 672 -7.67 15.03 -8.39
CA PHE A 672 -7.92 13.62 -8.10
C PHE A 672 -9.02 13.44 -7.03
N MET A 673 -8.95 14.20 -5.93
CA MET A 673 -9.98 14.14 -4.90
C MET A 673 -11.35 14.60 -5.42
N ILE A 674 -11.40 15.61 -6.31
CA ILE A 674 -12.66 16.04 -6.93
C ILE A 674 -13.27 14.91 -7.77
N GLN A 675 -12.46 14.21 -8.55
CA GLN A 675 -12.91 13.08 -9.37
C GLN A 675 -13.43 11.94 -8.50
N LEU A 676 -12.70 11.58 -7.44
CA LEU A 676 -13.10 10.56 -6.47
C LEU A 676 -14.47 10.86 -5.86
N TYR A 677 -14.69 12.08 -5.36
CA TYR A 677 -15.96 12.46 -4.76
C TYR A 677 -17.10 12.59 -5.77
N LYS A 678 -16.81 12.99 -7.02
CA LYS A 678 -17.81 13.06 -8.08
C LYS A 678 -18.32 11.66 -8.44
N HIS A 679 -17.41 10.69 -8.58
CA HIS A 679 -17.75 9.32 -8.90
C HIS A 679 -18.59 8.67 -7.78
N ASP A 680 -18.19 8.85 -6.51
CA ASP A 680 -18.96 8.39 -5.35
C ASP A 680 -20.39 8.97 -5.30
N TYR A 681 -20.52 10.27 -5.62
CA TYR A 681 -21.81 10.93 -5.74
C TYR A 681 -22.68 10.35 -6.86
N LEU A 682 -22.13 10.18 -8.07
CA LEU A 682 -22.87 9.67 -9.22
C LEU A 682 -23.38 8.24 -8.98
N LYS A 683 -22.54 7.35 -8.44
CA LYS A 683 -22.97 5.98 -8.04
C LYS A 683 -24.05 6.00 -6.96
N THR A 684 -23.98 6.95 -6.02
CA THR A 684 -25.03 7.13 -5.00
C THR A 684 -26.35 7.64 -5.59
N VAL A 685 -26.31 8.50 -6.62
CA VAL A 685 -27.50 9.03 -7.30
C VAL A 685 -28.17 7.95 -8.15
N GLU A 686 -27.37 7.19 -8.91
CA GLU A 686 -27.83 6.07 -9.74
C GLU A 686 -28.47 4.96 -8.90
N SER A 687 -27.81 4.53 -7.81
CA SER A 687 -28.37 3.52 -6.90
C SER A 687 -29.68 3.94 -6.22
N ARG A 688 -29.96 5.25 -6.13
CA ARG A 688 -31.18 5.81 -5.53
C ARG A 688 -32.26 6.19 -6.54
N GLY A 689 -32.05 5.95 -7.84
CA GLY A 689 -32.99 6.29 -8.90
C GLY A 689 -33.32 7.79 -8.98
N LEU A 690 -32.40 8.65 -8.53
CA LEU A 690 -32.57 10.11 -8.56
C LEU A 690 -32.10 10.65 -9.92
N ASN A 691 -32.87 11.55 -10.54
CA ASN A 691 -32.52 12.13 -11.84
C ASN A 691 -31.20 12.94 -11.77
N ASN A 692 -30.31 12.65 -12.72
CA ASN A 692 -28.98 13.24 -12.89
C ASN A 692 -29.02 14.69 -13.39
N ASP A 693 -29.26 15.66 -12.49
CA ASP A 693 -29.03 17.09 -12.76
C ASP A 693 -27.86 17.62 -11.92
N TRP A 694 -26.64 17.13 -12.19
CA TRP A 694 -25.44 17.74 -11.61
C TRP A 694 -25.11 19.04 -12.37
N GLN A 695 -25.48 20.19 -11.79
CA GLN A 695 -25.00 21.50 -12.24
C GLN A 695 -24.14 22.16 -11.15
N PRO A 696 -22.88 22.56 -11.47
CA PRO A 696 -22.06 23.35 -10.57
C PRO A 696 -22.79 24.63 -10.14
N GLY A 697 -23.10 24.77 -8.84
CA GLY A 697 -23.67 25.99 -8.27
C GLY A 697 -25.19 26.05 -8.06
N SER A 698 -25.95 24.99 -8.36
CA SER A 698 -27.42 24.97 -8.16
C SER A 698 -27.83 25.08 -6.67
N LYS A 699 -29.06 25.52 -6.40
CA LYS A 699 -29.63 25.62 -5.03
C LYS A 699 -29.74 24.26 -4.33
N THR A 700 -30.03 23.19 -5.08
CA THR A 700 -30.11 21.80 -4.58
C THR A 700 -28.72 21.28 -4.21
N THR A 701 -27.72 21.58 -5.03
CA THR A 701 -26.30 21.28 -4.76
C THR A 701 -25.83 22.01 -3.50
N LYS A 702 -26.22 23.28 -3.30
CA LYS A 702 -25.88 24.07 -2.10
C LYS A 702 -26.55 23.58 -0.81
N SER A 703 -27.78 23.04 -0.85
CA SER A 703 -28.51 22.60 0.36
C SER A 703 -28.05 21.22 0.87
N ILE A 704 -27.59 20.34 -0.02
CA ILE A 704 -27.01 19.03 0.34
C ILE A 704 -25.55 19.19 0.81
N LEU A 705 -24.77 20.06 0.14
CA LEU A 705 -23.39 20.39 0.54
C LEU A 705 -23.30 21.14 1.88
N THR A 706 -24.37 21.76 2.37
CA THR A 706 -24.38 22.45 3.68
C THR A 706 -24.63 21.53 4.87
N ARG A 707 -25.11 20.28 4.67
CA ARG A 707 -25.35 19.32 5.76
C ARG A 707 -24.16 18.41 6.09
N ARG A 708 -23.11 18.36 5.28
CA ARG A 708 -21.89 17.57 5.56
C ARG A 708 -20.61 18.40 5.33
N SER A 709 -20.09 18.90 6.46
CA SER A 709 -18.72 19.40 6.73
C SER A 709 -18.26 20.71 6.09
N LYS A 710 -17.96 21.68 6.97
CA LYS A 710 -17.32 22.98 6.68
C LYS A 710 -15.88 22.86 6.12
N ASN A 711 -15.28 21.67 6.12
CA ASN A 711 -13.89 21.44 5.68
C ASN A 711 -13.75 21.06 4.19
N ILE A 712 -14.85 20.72 3.51
CA ILE A 712 -14.89 20.39 2.06
C ILE A 712 -15.00 21.67 1.20
N ILE A 713 -15.55 22.75 1.75
CA ILE A 713 -16.08 23.88 0.98
C ILE A 713 -14.99 24.87 0.54
N GLN A 714 -13.95 25.10 1.35
CA GLN A 714 -12.98 26.16 1.09
C GLN A 714 -12.10 25.91 -0.16
N PRO A 715 -11.59 24.69 -0.42
CA PRO A 715 -10.78 24.42 -1.62
C PRO A 715 -11.62 24.48 -2.91
N LEU A 716 -12.85 23.96 -2.88
CA LEU A 716 -13.75 23.93 -4.05
C LEU A 716 -14.23 25.34 -4.43
N GLN A 717 -14.57 26.18 -3.45
CA GLN A 717 -14.95 27.57 -3.70
C GLN A 717 -13.77 28.41 -4.20
N ASN A 718 -12.56 28.21 -3.65
CA ASN A 718 -11.36 28.92 -4.08
C ASN A 718 -10.89 28.51 -5.49
N HIS A 719 -11.13 27.26 -5.91
CA HIS A 719 -10.81 26.79 -7.26
C HIS A 719 -11.81 27.31 -8.30
N LEU A 720 -13.11 27.31 -7.97
CA LEU A 720 -14.18 27.79 -8.86
C LEU A 720 -14.17 29.32 -9.02
N THR A 721 -13.68 30.09 -8.04
CA THR A 721 -13.57 31.55 -8.13
C THR A 721 -12.28 32.05 -8.78
N LYS A 722 -11.28 31.18 -9.02
CA LYS A 722 -10.06 31.52 -9.77
C LYS A 722 -10.17 31.28 -11.29
N LYS A 723 -11.22 30.57 -11.73
CA LYS A 723 -11.52 30.27 -13.14
C LYS A 723 -12.68 31.12 -13.71
N ALA A 724 -13.23 32.04 -12.92
CA ALA A 724 -14.17 33.09 -13.35
C ALA A 724 -13.48 34.45 -13.21
#